data_AF-A0A2M7PX67-F1
#
_entry.id   AF-A0A2M7PX67-F1
#
_cell.length_a   1.000
_cell.length_b   1.000
_cell.length_c   1.000
_cell.angle_alpha   90.00
_cell.angle_beta   90.00
_cell.angle_gamma   90.00
#
_symmetry.space_group_name_H-M   'P 1'
#
loop_
_entity.id
_entity.type
_entity.pdbx_description
1 polymer ?
#
loop_
_entity_poly.entity_id
_entity_poly.type
_entity_poly.pdbx_seq_one_letter_code
_entity_poly.pdbx_strand_id
1 'polypeptide(L)'
;MMTSESAFSNAGRTKLALVSHGVSLPEGLPESSRWLAQVNGVETVIDMRLPTGQFCTVPVGQPYTEKSVYSLRFSDGKPQLCCGDEVSDVSLIEVPAFYRKKTRNGSRMGSFASLHDRLLILQPWQGCGFFAGEGFACHYCQFDSMVNDDSPPLRDPLELVEVVLEVLKERTIDTVYLYNGHSPGDDVGLKQLVPVIALLRRHLGTRQIALETIAPADVGVIDSLYAAGLDVFVCNLELADEERFSTLCPGKHALGGQQAVIRALQHATQVFRRGAVVSNLIVGLEPIESSVRGMKLLVDMGVVPMVSGFRPLPDTPLKDHPLPSFDEIEQVLLAQYELLESTQIPTHRLRGMGRVLTPMESRVLDGSETALEQQWSEHSWVQRSHVWLDHFRRAIRMRKYDDDAQNIDRRAFSVALADMALPYVAMLVLALATIIACSMDAPAGLSESGWRAIIVFVLCLVLWVTQLLPLSITSLLGMALLPMLGVLSATHVFALFGNPAVFFILGAFMLTAGVMRSGLSTQFALAVMARTCSNSRHLLLAMLGLPALMACMMPEHAVSALFLPLAMELVAVLGLRRHHPYAQAIFFALAWGAIIGGVMTLLGGARGPLALALSSELTGKTFSFLQWTLAAFPVVIAELLLAAWLLLRMVGKVELNMDKVSANIREKQLQTGAMGLRSWAMAVLVIITVISWMVAGHASMLASIALVSVVVMFALRLVDWADIERHVNWGVILMYGGAIAIGKSLSDTGAALWLAESLIPGDLLGLGLIALLILVTLLFTEGMSNAAAVAVVLPIAIPIGIHAGFNPVPVALLIGIMAGFAFMLPMSTPPNAMIFGSGYVTAGTMLRYGMVLSISSFVLMMAAVKWWWPLIGMSMGVG
;
A
#
# COMPACT_ATOMS: atom_id res chain seq x y z
N MET A 1 -53.82 29.60 -10.33
CA MET A 1 -54.84 29.22 -11.33
C MET A 1 -54.20 28.17 -12.21
N MET A 2 -54.52 26.89 -12.02
CA MET A 2 -54.02 25.81 -12.89
C MET A 2 -54.55 26.05 -14.31
N THR A 3 -53.66 26.00 -15.29
CA THR A 3 -53.98 25.89 -16.72
C THR A 3 -54.81 24.64 -16.97
N SER A 4 -55.61 24.65 -18.04
CA SER A 4 -56.74 23.76 -18.35
C SER A 4 -56.44 22.27 -18.61
N GLU A 5 -55.42 21.68 -18.00
CA GLU A 5 -55.08 20.25 -18.10
C GLU A 5 -55.50 19.49 -16.83
N SER A 6 -55.98 18.24 -17.00
CA SER A 6 -56.35 17.37 -15.87
C SER A 6 -55.16 17.15 -14.93
N ALA A 7 -55.42 17.17 -13.62
CA ALA A 7 -54.43 17.08 -12.55
C ALA A 7 -53.67 15.73 -12.51
N PHE A 8 -54.18 14.72 -13.23
CA PHE A 8 -53.60 13.38 -13.34
C PHE A 8 -53.10 13.02 -14.74
N SER A 9 -53.14 13.97 -15.69
CA SER A 9 -52.76 13.72 -17.09
C SER A 9 -51.27 13.40 -17.30
N ASN A 10 -50.39 13.95 -16.47
CA ASN A 10 -48.96 13.66 -16.48
C ASN A 10 -48.51 13.11 -15.12
N ALA A 11 -48.15 11.82 -15.08
CA ALA A 11 -47.75 11.15 -13.85
C ALA A 11 -46.48 11.74 -13.20
N GLY A 12 -45.54 12.26 -14.00
CA GLY A 12 -44.36 12.96 -13.50
C GLY A 12 -44.73 14.24 -12.76
N ARG A 13 -45.66 15.03 -13.31
CA ARG A 13 -46.21 16.22 -12.65
C ARG A 13 -46.97 15.86 -11.38
N THR A 14 -47.78 14.81 -11.42
CA THR A 14 -48.50 14.30 -10.24
C THR A 14 -47.52 13.88 -9.15
N LYS A 15 -46.47 13.10 -9.47
CA LYS A 15 -45.41 12.71 -8.52
C LYS A 15 -44.72 13.94 -7.92
N LEU A 16 -44.32 14.90 -8.76
CA LEU A 16 -43.66 16.12 -8.31
C LEU A 16 -44.53 16.93 -7.34
N ALA A 17 -45.82 17.10 -7.67
CA ALA A 17 -46.77 17.81 -6.81
C ALA A 17 -46.97 17.08 -5.47
N LEU A 18 -47.16 15.77 -5.49
CA LEU A 18 -47.34 14.96 -4.27
C LEU A 18 -46.12 15.00 -3.36
N VAL A 19 -44.90 14.84 -3.88
CA VAL A 19 -43.70 14.83 -3.04
C VAL A 19 -43.38 16.22 -2.48
N SER A 20 -43.70 17.28 -3.23
CA SER A 20 -43.36 18.66 -2.84
C SER A 20 -44.41 19.30 -1.91
N HIS A 21 -45.70 19.08 -2.19
CA HIS A 21 -46.82 19.72 -1.46
C HIS A 21 -47.56 18.74 -0.53
N GLY A 22 -47.28 17.44 -0.63
CA GLY A 22 -47.93 16.40 0.16
C GLY A 22 -49.40 16.18 -0.17
N VAL A 23 -50.07 15.44 0.70
CA VAL A 23 -51.51 15.14 0.57
C VAL A 23 -52.24 15.40 1.89
N SER A 24 -53.44 15.96 1.80
CA SER A 24 -54.32 16.15 2.96
C SER A 24 -55.06 14.84 3.30
N LEU A 25 -55.31 14.61 4.59
CA LEU A 25 -56.00 13.42 5.12
C LEU A 25 -57.29 13.82 5.84
N PRO A 26 -58.34 14.29 5.12
CA PRO A 26 -59.53 14.87 5.75
C PRO A 26 -60.33 13.86 6.61
N GLU A 27 -60.32 12.58 6.24
CA GLU A 27 -61.05 11.49 6.92
C GLU A 27 -60.12 10.62 7.79
N GLY A 28 -58.83 10.95 7.86
CA GLY A 28 -57.80 10.10 8.45
C GLY A 28 -57.49 8.85 7.62
N LEU A 29 -56.68 7.95 8.18
CA LEU A 29 -56.27 6.69 7.54
C LEU A 29 -56.82 5.49 8.31
N PRO A 30 -57.45 4.51 7.63
CA PRO A 30 -57.76 3.22 8.24
C PRO A 30 -56.46 2.48 8.57
N GLU A 31 -56.35 1.94 9.79
CA GLU A 31 -55.13 1.28 10.28
C GLU A 31 -53.87 2.14 10.11
N SER A 32 -53.90 3.41 10.52
CA SER A 32 -52.82 4.38 10.27
C SER A 32 -51.39 3.87 10.52
N SER A 33 -51.18 3.02 11.54
CA SER A 33 -49.87 2.42 11.85
C SER A 33 -49.31 1.46 10.78
N ARG A 34 -50.16 0.99 9.85
CA ARG A 34 -49.81 0.13 8.72
C ARG A 34 -49.21 0.91 7.55
N TRP A 35 -49.59 2.17 7.39
CA TRP A 35 -49.27 2.99 6.21
C TRP A 35 -48.33 4.16 6.53
N LEU A 36 -48.38 4.67 7.76
CA LEU A 36 -47.56 5.82 8.18
C LEU A 36 -46.16 5.38 8.60
N ALA A 37 -45.15 5.88 7.90
CA ALA A 37 -43.77 5.83 8.33
C ALA A 37 -43.30 7.20 8.82
N GLN A 38 -42.37 7.24 9.77
CA GLN A 38 -41.58 8.44 10.04
C GLN A 38 -40.27 8.34 9.26
N VAL A 39 -40.03 9.30 8.37
CA VAL A 39 -38.77 9.40 7.65
C VAL A 39 -37.92 10.51 8.27
N ASN A 40 -36.66 10.18 8.53
CA ASN A 40 -35.69 11.07 9.18
C ASN A 40 -36.17 11.60 10.55
N GLY A 41 -37.01 10.85 11.27
CA GLY A 41 -37.46 11.18 12.63
C GLY A 41 -38.52 12.28 12.75
N VAL A 42 -38.71 13.09 11.70
CA VAL A 42 -39.47 14.35 11.77
C VAL A 42 -40.72 14.32 10.91
N GLU A 43 -40.61 13.82 9.67
CA GLU A 43 -41.68 13.92 8.69
C GLU A 43 -42.46 12.60 8.60
N THR A 44 -43.76 12.68 8.84
CA THR A 44 -44.67 11.55 8.62
C THR A 44 -44.96 11.45 7.13
N VAL A 45 -44.79 10.26 6.56
CA VAL A 45 -44.97 10.00 5.14
C VAL A 45 -45.82 8.76 4.90
N ILE A 46 -46.37 8.69 3.69
CA ILE A 46 -47.03 7.52 3.12
C ILE A 46 -46.31 7.15 1.84
N ASP A 47 -45.96 5.88 1.71
CA ASP A 47 -45.44 5.34 0.45
C ASP A 47 -46.61 4.86 -0.42
N MET A 48 -46.62 5.29 -1.68
CA MET A 48 -47.64 4.89 -2.64
C MET A 48 -47.09 4.74 -4.06
N ARG A 49 -47.79 3.95 -4.89
CA ARG A 49 -47.54 3.83 -6.33
C ARG A 49 -48.71 4.42 -7.11
N LEU A 50 -48.38 5.28 -8.07
CA LEU A 50 -49.33 5.81 -9.06
C LEU A 50 -49.76 4.70 -10.03
N PRO A 51 -50.88 4.85 -10.77
CA PRO A 51 -51.33 3.88 -11.78
C PRO A 51 -50.28 3.53 -12.83
N THR A 52 -49.40 4.48 -13.13
CA THR A 52 -48.27 4.34 -14.07
C THR A 52 -47.09 3.55 -13.47
N GLY A 53 -47.17 3.12 -12.22
CA GLY A 53 -46.17 2.31 -11.51
C GLY A 53 -45.12 3.12 -10.74
N GLN A 54 -45.10 4.44 -10.89
CA GLN A 54 -44.14 5.34 -10.23
C GLN A 54 -44.32 5.34 -8.71
N PHE A 55 -43.22 5.12 -7.99
CA PHE A 55 -43.19 5.15 -6.52
C PHE A 55 -43.06 6.60 -6.01
N CYS A 56 -43.84 6.93 -4.97
CA CYS A 56 -43.88 8.23 -4.33
C CYS A 56 -43.85 8.05 -2.80
N THR A 57 -42.91 8.71 -2.12
CA THR A 57 -42.97 8.90 -0.66
C THR A 57 -43.56 10.29 -0.42
N VAL A 58 -44.80 10.32 0.05
CA VAL A 58 -45.64 11.53 0.11
C VAL A 58 -45.74 12.02 1.56
N PRO A 59 -45.37 13.27 1.86
CA PRO A 59 -45.51 13.82 3.19
C PRO A 59 -46.99 14.06 3.55
N VAL A 60 -47.31 13.81 4.82
CA VAL A 60 -48.65 13.99 5.39
C VAL A 60 -48.59 14.51 6.82
N GLY A 61 -49.69 15.10 7.30
CA GLY A 61 -49.85 15.50 8.70
C GLY A 61 -48.98 16.71 9.11
N GLN A 62 -48.54 17.52 8.15
CA GLN A 62 -47.86 18.79 8.35
C GLN A 62 -48.81 19.96 8.02
N PRO A 63 -48.61 21.17 8.61
CA PRO A 63 -49.46 22.33 8.35
C PRO A 63 -49.56 22.71 6.87
N TYR A 64 -48.51 22.48 6.08
CA TYR A 64 -48.52 22.74 4.65
C TYR A 64 -49.28 21.66 3.86
N THR A 65 -49.26 20.41 4.32
CA THR A 65 -49.96 19.28 3.65
C THR A 65 -51.48 19.36 3.82
N GLU A 66 -51.98 19.96 4.90
CA GLU A 66 -53.41 20.22 5.10
C GLU A 66 -53.98 21.21 4.07
N LYS A 67 -53.10 22.07 3.53
CA LYS A 67 -53.44 23.04 2.47
C LYS A 67 -53.19 22.48 1.07
N SER A 68 -52.79 21.21 0.94
CA SER A 68 -52.56 20.58 -0.35
C SER A 68 -53.86 20.51 -1.16
N VAL A 69 -53.76 20.74 -2.47
CA VAL A 69 -54.88 20.55 -3.42
C VAL A 69 -55.24 19.07 -3.58
N TYR A 70 -54.33 18.17 -3.20
CA TYR A 70 -54.57 16.74 -3.21
C TYR A 70 -55.08 16.27 -1.84
N SER A 71 -56.10 15.42 -1.85
CA SER A 71 -56.61 14.73 -0.67
C SER A 71 -56.65 13.22 -0.91
N LEU A 72 -56.32 12.42 0.09
CA LEU A 72 -56.43 10.97 0.03
C LEU A 72 -57.73 10.53 0.73
N ARG A 73 -58.57 9.78 0.02
CA ARG A 73 -59.84 9.25 0.53
C ARG A 73 -59.93 7.75 0.31
N PHE A 74 -60.78 7.08 1.08
CA PHE A 74 -61.04 5.65 0.91
C PHE A 74 -62.48 5.47 0.42
N SER A 75 -62.63 4.92 -0.79
CA SER A 75 -63.92 4.51 -1.34
C SER A 75 -63.93 3.00 -1.53
N ASP A 76 -64.93 2.30 -0.98
CA ASP A 76 -65.03 0.83 -0.97
C ASP A 76 -63.74 0.12 -0.49
N GLY A 77 -63.04 0.70 0.48
CA GLY A 77 -61.81 0.16 1.03
C GLY A 77 -60.56 0.32 0.16
N LYS A 78 -60.66 1.03 -0.99
CA LYS A 78 -59.52 1.34 -1.86
C LYS A 78 -59.07 2.79 -1.68
N PRO A 79 -57.75 3.04 -1.63
CA PRO A 79 -57.22 4.40 -1.52
C PRO A 79 -57.31 5.12 -2.87
N GLN A 80 -57.91 6.31 -2.86
CA GLN A 80 -58.13 7.18 -4.01
C GLN A 80 -57.57 8.57 -3.73
N LEU A 81 -56.82 9.09 -4.71
CA LEU A 81 -56.28 10.44 -4.68
C LEU A 81 -57.25 11.37 -5.40
N CYS A 82 -57.73 12.41 -4.71
CA CYS A 82 -58.69 13.38 -5.22
C CYS A 82 -58.04 14.76 -5.37
N CYS A 83 -58.30 15.45 -6.48
CA CYS A 83 -57.92 16.84 -6.73
C CYS A 83 -59.13 17.59 -7.33
N GLY A 84 -59.83 18.38 -6.52
CA GLY A 84 -61.12 18.95 -6.92
C GLY A 84 -62.15 17.82 -7.20
N ASP A 85 -62.70 17.80 -8.41
CA ASP A 85 -63.66 16.77 -8.87
C ASP A 85 -62.98 15.55 -9.53
N GLU A 86 -61.66 15.61 -9.76
CA GLU A 86 -60.90 14.51 -10.38
C GLU A 86 -60.45 13.48 -9.34
N VAL A 87 -60.49 12.20 -9.72
CA VAL A 87 -60.10 11.06 -8.85
C VAL A 87 -59.19 10.10 -9.61
N SER A 88 -58.12 9.65 -8.95
CA SER A 88 -57.22 8.59 -9.44
C SER A 88 -57.04 7.50 -8.39
N ASP A 89 -57.16 6.24 -8.81
CA ASP A 89 -56.81 5.10 -7.96
C ASP A 89 -55.29 5.09 -7.68
N VAL A 90 -54.89 4.75 -6.47
CA VAL A 90 -53.47 4.60 -6.09
C VAL A 90 -53.27 3.31 -5.31
N SER A 91 -52.02 2.83 -5.22
CA SER A 91 -51.68 1.69 -4.38
C SER A 91 -50.84 2.15 -3.20
N LEU A 92 -51.33 1.99 -1.98
CA LEU A 92 -50.54 2.25 -0.77
C LEU A 92 -49.58 1.08 -0.49
N ILE A 93 -48.38 1.41 0.00
CA ILE A 93 -47.35 0.44 0.35
C ILE A 93 -47.24 0.36 1.87
N GLU A 94 -47.28 -0.87 2.39
CA GLU A 94 -47.15 -1.12 3.82
C GLU A 94 -45.76 -0.76 4.34
N VAL A 95 -45.74 -0.22 5.56
CA VAL A 95 -44.52 0.10 6.28
C VAL A 95 -43.72 -1.19 6.54
N PRO A 96 -42.44 -1.26 6.11
CA PRO A 96 -41.57 -2.40 6.35
C PRO A 96 -41.49 -2.83 7.83
N ALA A 97 -41.43 -4.14 8.08
CA ALA A 97 -41.43 -4.67 9.45
C ALA A 97 -40.11 -4.36 10.18
N PHE A 98 -39.00 -4.21 9.45
CA PHE A 98 -37.70 -3.88 10.04
C PHE A 98 -37.73 -2.58 10.86
N TYR A 99 -38.54 -1.56 10.49
CA TYR A 99 -38.65 -0.30 11.22
C TYR A 99 -38.98 -0.50 12.71
N ARG A 100 -39.72 -1.57 13.05
CA ARG A 100 -40.15 -1.88 14.42
C ARG A 100 -39.17 -2.81 15.17
N LYS A 101 -38.19 -3.40 14.48
CA LYS A 101 -37.19 -4.29 15.08
C LYS A 101 -36.17 -3.49 15.89
N LYS A 102 -35.53 -4.16 16.85
CA LYS A 102 -34.44 -3.60 17.65
C LYS A 102 -33.12 -4.23 17.25
N THR A 103 -32.06 -3.43 17.29
CA THR A 103 -30.68 -3.89 17.15
C THR A 103 -30.22 -4.63 18.41
N ARG A 104 -29.01 -5.21 18.35
CA ARG A 104 -28.36 -5.82 19.54
C ARG A 104 -28.24 -4.87 20.73
N ASN A 105 -28.10 -3.56 20.48
CA ASN A 105 -27.93 -2.53 21.51
C ASN A 105 -29.29 -1.95 21.97
N GLY A 106 -30.41 -2.48 21.46
CA GLY A 106 -31.76 -2.07 21.84
C GLY A 106 -32.32 -0.87 21.06
N SER A 107 -31.55 -0.27 20.17
CA SER A 107 -31.99 0.83 19.29
C SER A 107 -33.09 0.35 18.34
N ARG A 108 -34.15 1.13 18.15
CA ARG A 108 -35.16 0.84 17.12
C ARG A 108 -34.53 1.10 15.75
N MET A 109 -34.52 0.12 14.85
CA MET A 109 -33.88 0.28 13.53
C MET A 109 -34.46 1.46 12.75
N GLY A 110 -35.76 1.70 12.87
CA GLY A 110 -36.44 2.82 12.25
C GLY A 110 -36.14 4.22 12.80
N SER A 111 -35.32 4.36 13.85
CA SER A 111 -34.93 5.69 14.35
C SER A 111 -33.66 6.24 13.67
N PHE A 112 -32.98 5.45 12.83
CA PHE A 112 -31.75 5.89 12.15
C PHE A 112 -31.61 5.31 10.74
N ALA A 113 -32.66 4.66 10.24
CA ALA A 113 -32.73 4.11 8.91
C ALA A 113 -34.06 4.44 8.27
N SER A 114 -34.04 4.74 6.97
CA SER A 114 -35.25 4.91 6.17
C SER A 114 -35.07 4.23 4.81
N LEU A 115 -36.15 3.63 4.30
CA LEU A 115 -36.20 2.94 3.03
C LEU A 115 -37.11 3.71 2.08
N HIS A 116 -36.55 4.11 0.93
CA HIS A 116 -37.27 4.77 -0.16
C HIS A 116 -37.16 3.88 -1.41
N ASP A 117 -38.19 3.08 -1.68
CA ASP A 117 -38.20 2.02 -2.70
C ASP A 117 -36.97 1.09 -2.59
N ARG A 118 -35.90 1.34 -3.37
CA ARG A 118 -34.66 0.55 -3.44
C ARG A 118 -33.45 1.26 -2.81
N LEU A 119 -33.66 2.42 -2.20
CA LEU A 119 -32.66 3.25 -1.52
C LEU A 119 -32.81 3.10 0.00
N LEU A 120 -31.80 2.49 0.63
CA LEU A 120 -31.72 2.42 2.09
C LEU A 120 -30.83 3.54 2.61
N ILE A 121 -31.43 4.52 3.27
CA ILE A 121 -30.72 5.62 3.93
C ILE A 121 -30.38 5.18 5.36
N LEU A 122 -29.12 5.35 5.75
CA LEU A 122 -28.62 5.07 7.10
C LEU A 122 -27.93 6.30 7.67
N GLN A 123 -28.16 6.57 8.96
CA GLN A 123 -27.51 7.66 9.69
C GLN A 123 -26.43 7.08 10.62
N PRO A 124 -25.14 7.12 10.23
CA PRO A 124 -24.07 6.56 11.05
C PRO A 124 -23.82 7.34 12.33
N TRP A 125 -24.07 8.65 12.34
CA TRP A 125 -23.93 9.49 13.53
C TRP A 125 -25.26 9.63 14.27
N GLN A 126 -25.17 9.85 15.58
CA GLN A 126 -26.35 10.09 16.43
C GLN A 126 -26.78 11.57 16.48
N GLY A 127 -26.11 12.45 15.72
CA GLY A 127 -26.38 13.88 15.65
C GLY A 127 -25.48 14.58 14.64
N CYS A 128 -25.56 15.91 14.60
CA CYS A 128 -24.71 16.78 13.79
C CYS A 128 -24.18 17.91 14.66
N GLY A 129 -22.85 18.08 14.71
CA GLY A 129 -22.18 19.03 15.63
C GLY A 129 -22.60 20.49 15.47
N PHE A 130 -23.16 20.89 14.32
CA PHE A 130 -23.71 22.25 14.16
C PHE A 130 -24.92 22.56 15.06
N PHE A 131 -25.59 21.53 15.60
CA PHE A 131 -26.69 21.72 16.55
C PHE A 131 -26.23 21.94 18.00
N ALA A 132 -24.94 21.79 18.29
CA ALA A 132 -24.40 22.05 19.62
C ALA A 132 -24.10 23.54 19.87
N GLY A 133 -23.75 24.29 18.83
CA GLY A 133 -23.52 25.74 18.91
C GLY A 133 -24.74 26.58 18.51
N GLU A 134 -25.06 27.62 19.28
CA GLU A 134 -26.12 28.58 18.92
C GLU A 134 -25.81 29.27 17.59
N GLY A 135 -26.76 29.25 16.66
CA GLY A 135 -26.66 29.95 15.37
C GLY A 135 -25.79 29.26 14.31
N PHE A 136 -25.29 28.05 14.54
CA PHE A 136 -24.49 27.29 13.56
C PHE A 136 -25.30 26.30 12.71
N ALA A 137 -26.46 25.87 13.21
CA ALA A 137 -27.35 24.95 12.50
C ALA A 137 -27.91 25.58 11.20
N CYS A 138 -28.08 24.76 10.17
CA CYS A 138 -28.69 25.22 8.92
C CYS A 138 -30.18 25.54 9.17
N HIS A 139 -30.65 26.70 8.73
CA HIS A 139 -31.98 27.23 9.06
C HIS A 139 -33.17 26.40 8.51
N TYR A 140 -32.91 25.54 7.52
CA TYR A 140 -33.89 24.61 6.94
C TYR A 140 -33.79 23.18 7.51
N CYS A 141 -32.76 22.88 8.30
CA CYS A 141 -32.42 21.52 8.68
C CYS A 141 -33.05 21.15 10.02
N GLN A 142 -33.73 20.02 10.05
CA GLN A 142 -34.14 19.34 11.27
C GLN A 142 -33.47 17.97 11.24
N PHE A 143 -32.17 17.94 11.56
CA PHE A 143 -31.45 16.69 11.77
C PHE A 143 -32.01 16.11 13.07
N ASP A 144 -32.51 14.87 13.04
CA ASP A 144 -33.00 14.17 14.23
C ASP A 144 -31.79 13.84 15.12
N SER A 145 -31.29 14.86 15.84
CA SER A 145 -30.20 14.72 16.77
C SER A 145 -30.76 14.16 18.06
N MET A 146 -30.59 12.84 18.25
CA MET A 146 -30.75 12.24 19.58
C MET A 146 -29.75 12.84 20.57
N VAL A 147 -28.67 13.46 20.07
CA VAL A 147 -27.60 14.09 20.85
C VAL A 147 -27.14 15.41 20.17
N ASN A 148 -27.31 16.53 20.87
CA ASN A 148 -26.76 17.85 20.50
C ASN A 148 -25.38 18.05 21.15
N ASP A 149 -24.39 17.30 20.70
CA ASP A 149 -23.00 17.40 21.17
C ASP A 149 -22.12 17.89 20.02
N ASP A 150 -21.08 18.65 20.34
CA ASP A 150 -20.13 19.19 19.36
C ASP A 150 -19.50 18.05 18.56
N SER A 151 -19.17 16.94 19.24
CA SER A 151 -18.68 15.70 18.65
C SER A 151 -19.71 14.58 18.84
N PRO A 152 -20.76 14.50 17.99
CA PRO A 152 -21.79 13.48 18.15
C PRO A 152 -21.15 12.08 18.10
N PRO A 153 -21.64 11.10 18.87
CA PRO A 153 -21.05 9.77 18.86
C PRO A 153 -21.39 9.02 17.57
N LEU A 154 -20.42 8.28 17.04
CA LEU A 154 -20.62 7.33 15.95
C LEU A 154 -21.41 6.12 16.48
N ARG A 155 -22.43 5.66 15.74
CA ARG A 155 -23.13 4.41 16.06
C ARG A 155 -22.19 3.22 15.89
N ASP A 156 -22.46 2.14 16.62
CA ASP A 156 -21.77 0.87 16.39
C ASP A 156 -21.96 0.47 14.92
N PRO A 157 -20.87 0.33 14.13
CA PRO A 157 -20.97 -0.03 12.72
C PRO A 157 -21.73 -1.35 12.48
N LEU A 158 -21.76 -2.25 13.47
CA LEU A 158 -22.52 -3.50 13.39
C LEU A 158 -24.03 -3.29 13.46
N GLU A 159 -24.53 -2.24 14.13
CA GLU A 159 -25.96 -1.91 14.10
C GLU A 159 -26.41 -1.51 12.69
N LEU A 160 -25.56 -0.80 11.95
CA LEU A 160 -25.83 -0.45 10.54
C LEU A 160 -25.90 -1.71 9.66
N VAL A 161 -25.00 -2.68 9.89
CA VAL A 161 -25.03 -3.97 9.18
C VAL A 161 -26.29 -4.75 9.51
N GLU A 162 -26.76 -4.76 10.76
CA GLU A 162 -28.00 -5.43 11.16
C GLU A 162 -29.21 -4.89 10.39
N VAL A 163 -29.32 -3.57 10.25
CA VAL A 163 -30.38 -2.96 9.44
C VAL A 163 -30.30 -3.43 8.00
N VAL A 164 -29.11 -3.39 7.38
CA VAL A 164 -28.92 -3.86 6.00
C VAL A 164 -29.38 -5.31 5.83
N LEU A 165 -29.01 -6.19 6.77
CA LEU A 165 -29.38 -7.60 6.72
C LEU A 165 -30.89 -7.82 6.91
N GLU A 166 -31.55 -7.07 7.80
CA GLU A 166 -33.00 -7.16 7.99
C GLU A 166 -33.77 -6.64 6.78
N VAL A 167 -33.34 -5.51 6.20
CA VAL A 167 -33.95 -4.94 4.99
C VAL A 167 -33.84 -5.92 3.82
N LEU A 168 -32.67 -6.56 3.63
CA LEU A 168 -32.44 -7.53 2.57
C LEU A 168 -33.32 -8.80 2.67
N LYS A 169 -33.90 -9.10 3.84
CA LYS A 169 -34.87 -10.19 4.01
C LYS A 169 -36.27 -9.82 3.50
N GLU A 170 -36.62 -8.53 3.52
CA GLU A 170 -37.98 -8.04 3.25
C GLU A 170 -38.10 -7.33 1.89
N ARG A 171 -37.02 -6.69 1.41
CA ARG A 171 -36.99 -5.83 0.22
C ARG A 171 -35.65 -5.92 -0.52
N THR A 172 -35.67 -5.61 -1.82
CA THR A 172 -34.46 -5.47 -2.63
C THR A 172 -33.95 -4.03 -2.55
N ILE A 173 -32.68 -3.87 -2.16
CA ILE A 173 -31.99 -2.57 -2.18
C ILE A 173 -30.87 -2.60 -3.21
N ASP A 174 -30.69 -1.48 -3.91
CA ASP A 174 -29.61 -1.27 -4.88
C ASP A 174 -28.52 -0.37 -4.31
N THR A 175 -28.92 0.62 -3.49
CA THR A 175 -28.03 1.63 -2.92
C THR A 175 -28.24 1.75 -1.42
N VAL A 176 -27.14 1.71 -0.68
CA VAL A 176 -27.09 2.15 0.72
C VAL A 176 -26.52 3.55 0.76
N TYR A 177 -27.28 4.49 1.31
CA TYR A 177 -26.98 5.90 1.34
C TYR A 177 -26.67 6.34 2.77
N LEU A 178 -25.40 6.66 3.03
CA LEU A 178 -24.96 7.14 4.33
C LEU A 178 -25.19 8.64 4.40
N TYR A 179 -26.07 9.07 5.30
CA TYR A 179 -26.38 10.47 5.52
C TYR A 179 -25.56 11.00 6.70
N ASN A 180 -24.49 11.75 6.40
CA ASN A 180 -23.50 12.18 7.37
C ASN A 180 -23.85 13.52 8.04
N GLY A 181 -23.59 13.63 9.34
CA GLY A 181 -23.59 14.90 10.07
C GLY A 181 -22.20 15.54 10.12
N HIS A 182 -22.08 16.65 10.84
CA HIS A 182 -20.79 17.26 11.17
C HIS A 182 -20.19 16.63 12.43
N SER A 183 -18.88 16.40 12.43
CA SER A 183 -18.06 16.17 13.62
C SER A 183 -16.81 17.06 13.53
N PRO A 184 -16.23 17.56 14.64
CA PRO A 184 -15.10 18.49 14.61
C PRO A 184 -13.82 17.85 14.06
N GLY A 185 -12.98 18.68 13.44
CA GLY A 185 -11.71 18.27 12.83
C GLY A 185 -11.65 18.55 11.32
N ASP A 186 -10.44 18.52 10.76
CA ASP A 186 -10.19 18.88 9.35
C ASP A 186 -10.88 17.92 8.36
N ASP A 187 -11.10 16.67 8.73
CA ASP A 187 -11.79 15.66 7.92
C ASP A 187 -13.30 15.59 8.19
N VAL A 188 -13.84 16.47 9.04
CA VAL A 188 -15.26 16.52 9.43
C VAL A 188 -15.85 15.18 9.90
N GLY A 189 -15.02 14.32 10.52
CA GLY A 189 -15.38 12.99 11.01
C GLY A 189 -15.34 11.88 9.96
N LEU A 190 -14.96 12.16 8.71
CA LEU A 190 -14.99 11.19 7.61
C LEU A 190 -14.02 10.03 7.80
N LYS A 191 -12.87 10.22 8.46
CA LYS A 191 -11.91 9.13 8.75
C LYS A 191 -12.56 8.02 9.57
N GLN A 192 -13.48 8.36 10.47
CA GLN A 192 -14.19 7.38 11.31
C GLN A 192 -15.19 6.54 10.50
N LEU A 193 -15.61 7.01 9.32
CA LEU A 193 -16.50 6.25 8.42
C LEU A 193 -15.75 5.28 7.51
N VAL A 194 -14.42 5.39 7.38
CA VAL A 194 -13.61 4.49 6.54
C VAL A 194 -13.78 3.03 6.97
N PRO A 195 -13.66 2.65 8.27
CA PRO A 195 -13.95 1.28 8.72
C PRO A 195 -15.42 0.87 8.52
N VAL A 196 -16.36 1.81 8.65
CA VAL A 196 -17.80 1.55 8.48
C VAL A 196 -18.12 1.18 7.05
N ILE A 197 -17.61 1.94 6.08
CA ILE A 197 -17.79 1.67 4.66
C ILE A 197 -17.13 0.35 4.28
N ALA A 198 -15.92 0.07 4.79
CA ALA A 198 -15.23 -1.20 4.58
C ALA A 198 -16.03 -2.38 5.12
N LEU A 199 -16.69 -2.22 6.28
CA LEU A 199 -17.55 -3.23 6.87
C LEU A 199 -18.82 -3.44 6.03
N LEU A 200 -19.54 -2.36 5.68
CA LEU A 200 -20.74 -2.43 4.85
C LEU A 200 -20.46 -3.06 3.49
N ARG A 201 -19.33 -2.72 2.85
CA ARG A 201 -18.90 -3.29 1.57
C ARG A 201 -18.80 -4.81 1.61
N ARG A 202 -18.33 -5.39 2.73
CA ARG A 202 -18.25 -6.86 2.90
C ARG A 202 -19.61 -7.54 2.87
N HIS A 203 -20.67 -6.86 3.32
CA HIS A 203 -22.03 -7.41 3.38
C HIS A 203 -22.90 -7.04 2.18
N LEU A 204 -22.62 -5.91 1.52
CA LEU A 204 -23.41 -5.42 0.40
C LEU A 204 -22.99 -6.02 -0.96
N GLY A 205 -21.77 -6.55 -1.05
CA GLY A 205 -21.25 -7.18 -2.26
C GLY A 205 -21.25 -6.21 -3.43
N THR A 206 -22.13 -6.45 -4.42
CA THR A 206 -22.24 -5.67 -5.65
C THR A 206 -23.18 -4.46 -5.55
N ARG A 207 -23.75 -4.15 -4.38
CA ARG A 207 -24.64 -2.99 -4.20
C ARG A 207 -23.85 -1.70 -3.99
N GLN A 208 -24.44 -0.56 -4.33
CA GLN A 208 -23.79 0.73 -4.23
C GLN A 208 -23.75 1.24 -2.79
N ILE A 209 -22.65 1.91 -2.44
CA ILE A 209 -22.58 2.72 -1.21
C ILE A 209 -22.38 4.17 -1.64
N ALA A 210 -23.33 5.02 -1.25
CA ALA A 210 -23.27 6.46 -1.39
C ALA A 210 -23.02 7.09 -0.01
N LEU A 211 -22.29 8.20 0.03
CA LEU A 211 -22.06 8.98 1.24
C LEU A 211 -22.34 10.45 0.93
N GLU A 212 -23.29 11.00 1.66
CA GLU A 212 -23.56 12.44 1.70
C GLU A 212 -22.87 13.05 2.89
N THR A 213 -22.06 14.09 2.65
CA THR A 213 -21.26 14.74 3.68
C THR A 213 -21.11 16.23 3.45
N ILE A 214 -20.64 16.90 4.50
CA ILE A 214 -20.11 18.26 4.45
C ILE A 214 -18.68 18.21 3.89
N ALA A 215 -18.24 19.31 3.27
CA ALA A 215 -16.91 19.44 2.69
C ALA A 215 -15.81 19.34 3.77
N PRO A 216 -14.87 18.37 3.68
CA PRO A 216 -13.70 18.35 4.54
C PRO A 216 -12.67 19.40 4.10
N ALA A 217 -11.91 19.93 5.05
CA ALA A 217 -10.69 20.71 4.76
C ALA A 217 -9.57 19.78 4.26
N ASP A 218 -9.43 18.59 4.89
CA ASP A 218 -8.55 17.52 4.43
C ASP A 218 -9.23 16.69 3.33
N VAL A 219 -9.08 17.10 2.07
CA VAL A 219 -9.62 16.35 0.91
C VAL A 219 -8.98 14.97 0.75
N GLY A 220 -7.84 14.68 1.40
CA GLY A 220 -7.18 13.37 1.36
C GLY A 220 -8.06 12.26 1.95
N VAL A 221 -9.00 12.58 2.84
CA VAL A 221 -9.95 11.58 3.37
C VAL A 221 -10.86 10.99 2.30
N ILE A 222 -11.13 11.73 1.21
CA ILE A 222 -11.93 11.26 0.07
C ILE A 222 -11.24 10.05 -0.59
N ASP A 223 -9.91 10.05 -0.65
CA ASP A 223 -9.10 8.95 -1.15
C ASP A 223 -9.29 7.71 -0.27
N SER A 224 -9.27 7.88 1.06
CA SER A 224 -9.50 6.79 2.03
C SER A 224 -10.92 6.23 1.98
N LEU A 225 -11.94 7.07 1.79
CA LEU A 225 -13.32 6.63 1.62
C LEU A 225 -13.48 5.80 0.33
N TYR A 226 -12.90 6.26 -0.77
CA TYR A 226 -12.86 5.51 -2.02
C TYR A 226 -12.16 4.16 -1.83
N ALA A 227 -11.01 4.13 -1.14
CA ALA A 227 -10.26 2.92 -0.82
C ALA A 227 -11.07 1.91 0.01
N ALA A 228 -11.82 2.40 1.01
CA ALA A 228 -12.67 1.58 1.86
C ALA A 228 -13.83 0.90 1.12
N GLY A 229 -14.25 1.47 -0.01
CA GLY A 229 -15.30 0.87 -0.83
C GLY A 229 -16.45 1.81 -1.17
N LEU A 230 -16.30 3.13 -1.02
CA LEU A 230 -17.32 4.09 -1.40
C LEU A 230 -17.46 4.15 -2.93
N ASP A 231 -18.69 4.18 -3.44
CA ASP A 231 -18.95 4.22 -4.89
C ASP A 231 -19.45 5.58 -5.38
N VAL A 232 -20.23 6.29 -4.55
CA VAL A 232 -20.80 7.61 -4.88
C VAL A 232 -20.47 8.58 -3.76
N PHE A 233 -19.89 9.72 -4.13
CA PHE A 233 -19.56 10.80 -3.20
C PHE A 233 -20.52 11.96 -3.41
N VAL A 234 -21.21 12.36 -2.35
CA VAL A 234 -22.18 13.45 -2.36
C VAL A 234 -21.71 14.55 -1.41
N CYS A 235 -21.45 15.74 -1.95
CA CYS A 235 -21.11 16.93 -1.17
C CYS A 235 -21.93 18.11 -1.67
N ASN A 236 -22.82 18.60 -0.82
CA ASN A 236 -23.88 19.49 -1.27
C ASN A 236 -23.43 20.95 -1.31
N LEU A 237 -23.90 21.66 -2.33
CA LEU A 237 -23.79 23.11 -2.44
C LEU A 237 -24.98 23.79 -1.77
N GLU A 238 -26.16 23.14 -1.82
CA GLU A 238 -27.47 23.54 -1.31
C GLU A 238 -28.05 24.83 -1.90
N LEU A 239 -27.26 25.90 -1.94
CA LEU A 239 -27.62 27.21 -2.46
C LEU A 239 -26.47 27.70 -3.33
N ALA A 240 -26.75 28.14 -4.54
CA ALA A 240 -25.77 28.71 -5.43
C ALA A 240 -25.47 30.18 -5.10
N ASP A 241 -26.43 30.89 -4.51
CA ASP A 241 -26.25 32.26 -4.03
C ASP A 241 -25.43 32.30 -2.73
N GLU A 242 -24.25 32.92 -2.78
CA GLU A 242 -23.29 32.92 -1.67
C GLU A 242 -23.78 33.69 -0.44
N GLU A 243 -24.54 34.78 -0.63
CA GLU A 243 -25.10 35.58 0.47
C GLU A 243 -26.22 34.82 1.18
N ARG A 244 -27.08 34.13 0.41
CA ARG A 244 -28.09 33.25 1.01
C ARG A 244 -27.46 32.03 1.66
N PHE A 245 -26.41 31.46 1.07
CA PHE A 245 -25.67 30.35 1.65
C PHE A 245 -25.07 30.72 3.01
N SER A 246 -24.42 31.88 3.14
CA SER A 246 -23.83 32.31 4.42
C SER A 246 -24.89 32.51 5.51
N THR A 247 -26.07 33.00 5.14
CA THR A 247 -27.18 33.26 6.06
C THR A 247 -27.92 31.98 6.47
N LEU A 248 -28.16 31.06 5.53
CA LEU A 248 -28.96 29.86 5.76
C LEU A 248 -28.15 28.64 6.20
N CYS A 249 -26.84 28.62 5.91
CA CYS A 249 -25.90 27.56 6.26
C CYS A 249 -24.69 28.08 7.06
N PRO A 250 -24.89 28.80 8.19
CA PRO A 250 -23.81 29.52 8.88
C PRO A 250 -22.64 28.62 9.30
N GLY A 251 -22.90 27.40 9.82
CA GLY A 251 -21.83 26.46 10.17
C GLY A 251 -21.01 25.95 8.98
N LYS A 252 -21.65 25.68 7.84
CA LYS A 252 -20.92 25.28 6.61
C LYS A 252 -20.14 26.45 6.03
N HIS A 253 -20.67 27.67 6.14
CA HIS A 253 -19.96 28.89 5.76
C HIS A 253 -18.70 29.09 6.60
N ALA A 254 -18.77 28.88 7.91
CA ALA A 254 -17.62 28.96 8.82
C ALA A 254 -16.50 27.95 8.48
N LEU A 255 -16.84 26.80 7.89
CA LEU A 255 -15.88 25.77 7.44
C LEU A 255 -15.29 26.04 6.03
N GLY A 256 -15.34 27.29 5.56
CA GLY A 256 -14.77 27.70 4.26
C GLY A 256 -15.79 27.80 3.13
N GLY A 257 -17.09 27.67 3.43
CA GLY A 257 -18.20 27.99 2.55
C GLY A 257 -18.23 27.22 1.23
N GLN A 258 -18.83 27.84 0.21
CA GLN A 258 -18.98 27.21 -1.12
C GLN A 258 -17.63 26.84 -1.74
N GLN A 259 -16.55 27.57 -1.44
CA GLN A 259 -15.20 27.26 -1.93
C GLN A 259 -14.68 25.92 -1.39
N ALA A 260 -14.99 25.57 -0.13
CA ALA A 260 -14.64 24.26 0.42
C ALA A 260 -15.39 23.14 -0.31
N VAL A 261 -16.69 23.33 -0.58
CA VAL A 261 -17.52 22.39 -1.35
C VAL A 261 -16.96 22.18 -2.75
N ILE A 262 -16.66 23.27 -3.47
CA ILE A 262 -16.08 23.22 -4.83
C ILE A 262 -14.76 22.46 -4.81
N ARG A 263 -13.86 22.72 -3.85
CA ARG A 263 -12.58 21.99 -3.73
C ARG A 263 -12.78 20.51 -3.49
N ALA A 264 -13.69 20.13 -2.59
CA ALA A 264 -13.99 18.73 -2.29
C ALA A 264 -14.57 18.00 -3.52
N LEU A 265 -15.49 18.65 -4.25
CA LEU A 265 -16.08 18.11 -5.48
C LEU A 265 -15.04 17.95 -6.60
N GLN A 266 -14.21 18.97 -6.82
CA GLN A 266 -13.12 18.92 -7.82
C GLN A 266 -12.16 17.77 -7.51
N HIS A 267 -11.78 17.58 -6.24
CA HIS A 267 -10.96 16.44 -5.84
C HIS A 267 -11.67 15.10 -6.08
N ALA A 268 -12.93 14.98 -5.66
CA ALA A 268 -13.71 13.75 -5.85
C ALA A 268 -13.84 13.34 -7.32
N THR A 269 -13.99 14.29 -8.26
CA THR A 269 -14.10 13.97 -9.70
C THR A 269 -12.83 13.34 -10.30
N GLN A 270 -11.66 13.51 -9.65
CA GLN A 270 -10.40 12.88 -10.06
C GLN A 270 -10.29 11.43 -9.54
N VAL A 271 -10.94 11.16 -8.41
CA VAL A 271 -10.90 9.86 -7.72
C VAL A 271 -11.99 8.93 -8.25
N PHE A 272 -13.24 9.40 -8.23
CA PHE A 272 -14.42 8.66 -8.63
C PHE A 272 -14.60 8.65 -10.15
N ARG A 273 -15.47 7.77 -10.65
CA ARG A 273 -15.82 7.76 -12.08
C ARG A 273 -16.79 8.90 -12.39
N ARG A 274 -16.82 9.28 -13.67
CA ARG A 274 -17.82 10.23 -14.20
C ARG A 274 -19.24 9.77 -13.81
N GLY A 275 -20.06 10.70 -13.32
CA GLY A 275 -21.42 10.42 -12.86
C GLY A 275 -21.55 9.84 -11.43
N ALA A 276 -20.44 9.68 -10.69
CA ALA A 276 -20.45 9.20 -9.29
C ALA A 276 -20.17 10.29 -8.25
N VAL A 277 -20.06 11.55 -8.68
CA VAL A 277 -19.93 12.70 -7.80
C VAL A 277 -21.19 13.54 -7.95
N VAL A 278 -21.85 13.83 -6.84
CA VAL A 278 -23.18 14.47 -6.80
C VAL A 278 -23.16 15.66 -5.84
N SER A 279 -23.98 16.67 -6.13
CA SER A 279 -24.21 17.78 -5.22
C SER A 279 -25.69 18.20 -5.24
N ASN A 280 -26.31 18.33 -4.07
CA ASN A 280 -27.71 18.75 -3.96
C ASN A 280 -27.87 20.28 -4.01
N LEU A 281 -28.99 20.75 -4.59
CA LEU A 281 -29.47 22.13 -4.60
C LEU A 281 -30.94 22.19 -4.13
N ILE A 282 -31.25 23.18 -3.29
CA ILE A 282 -32.58 23.36 -2.68
C ILE A 282 -33.31 24.52 -3.37
N VAL A 283 -34.39 24.21 -4.08
CA VAL A 283 -35.22 25.17 -4.81
C VAL A 283 -36.24 25.82 -3.85
N GLY A 284 -36.47 27.12 -4.00
CA GLY A 284 -37.39 27.92 -3.17
C GLY A 284 -36.71 28.72 -2.06
N LEU A 285 -35.41 28.52 -1.86
CA LEU A 285 -34.59 29.30 -0.93
C LEU A 285 -33.71 30.35 -1.61
N GLU A 286 -33.68 30.40 -2.94
CA GLU A 286 -32.97 31.37 -3.76
C GLU A 286 -33.71 31.60 -5.09
N PRO A 287 -33.39 32.67 -5.86
CA PRO A 287 -33.95 32.86 -7.20
C PRO A 287 -33.62 31.68 -8.13
N ILE A 288 -34.53 31.32 -9.04
CA ILE A 288 -34.34 30.22 -9.99
C ILE A 288 -33.06 30.38 -10.81
N GLU A 289 -32.75 31.61 -11.23
CA GLU A 289 -31.57 31.91 -12.04
C GLU A 289 -30.28 31.55 -11.28
N SER A 290 -30.27 31.71 -9.95
CA SER A 290 -29.15 31.28 -9.11
C SER A 290 -29.03 29.76 -9.11
N SER A 291 -30.12 29.03 -8.91
CA SER A 291 -30.09 27.56 -8.91
C SER A 291 -29.66 26.99 -10.26
N VAL A 292 -30.15 27.54 -11.37
CA VAL A 292 -29.74 27.12 -12.74
C VAL A 292 -28.27 27.41 -12.98
N ARG A 293 -27.76 28.56 -12.54
CA ARG A 293 -26.32 28.87 -12.59
C ARG A 293 -25.48 27.91 -11.75
N GLY A 294 -25.95 27.55 -10.56
CA GLY A 294 -25.32 26.53 -9.71
C GLY A 294 -25.26 25.17 -10.38
N MET A 295 -26.35 24.73 -11.01
CA MET A 295 -26.38 23.47 -11.77
C MET A 295 -25.38 23.48 -12.91
N LYS A 296 -25.29 24.58 -13.66
CA LYS A 296 -24.32 24.72 -14.74
C LYS A 296 -22.87 24.59 -14.24
N LEU A 297 -22.55 25.25 -13.13
CA LEU A 297 -21.23 25.13 -12.48
C LEU A 297 -20.90 23.68 -12.12
N LEU A 298 -21.86 22.96 -11.53
CA LEU A 298 -21.68 21.56 -11.15
C LEU A 298 -21.44 20.66 -12.38
N VAL A 299 -22.26 20.82 -13.41
CA VAL A 299 -22.17 20.06 -14.66
C VAL A 299 -20.86 20.31 -15.40
N ASP A 300 -20.38 21.55 -15.44
CA ASP A 300 -19.09 21.93 -16.05
C ASP A 300 -17.90 21.25 -15.34
N MET A 301 -18.01 20.99 -14.03
CA MET A 301 -17.03 20.21 -13.26
C MET A 301 -17.17 18.68 -13.44
N GLY A 302 -18.20 18.20 -14.13
CA GLY A 302 -18.52 16.78 -14.23
C GLY A 302 -19.24 16.20 -12.99
N VAL A 303 -19.80 17.07 -12.15
CA VAL A 303 -20.63 16.73 -10.98
C VAL A 303 -22.09 16.69 -11.41
N VAL A 304 -22.84 15.70 -10.94
CA VAL A 304 -24.28 15.62 -11.21
C VAL A 304 -25.04 16.49 -10.21
N PRO A 305 -25.72 17.58 -10.63
CA PRO A 305 -26.62 18.30 -9.74
C PRO A 305 -27.83 17.41 -9.43
N MET A 306 -28.26 17.38 -8.17
CA MET A 306 -29.53 16.79 -7.74
C MET A 306 -30.39 17.90 -7.11
N VAL A 307 -31.67 17.93 -7.46
CA VAL A 307 -32.56 19.05 -7.14
C VAL A 307 -33.61 18.58 -6.15
N SER A 308 -33.83 19.35 -5.08
CA SER A 308 -34.89 19.12 -4.11
C SER A 308 -35.69 20.40 -3.87
N GLY A 309 -37.01 20.29 -3.74
CA GLY A 309 -37.85 21.41 -3.33
C GLY A 309 -37.74 21.66 -1.83
N PHE A 310 -37.64 22.93 -1.41
CA PHE A 310 -37.73 23.30 -0.01
C PHE A 310 -39.09 22.95 0.57
N ARG A 311 -39.10 22.39 1.78
CA ARG A 311 -40.31 22.10 2.54
C ARG A 311 -40.16 22.66 3.95
N PRO A 312 -41.08 23.52 4.42
CA PRO A 312 -41.00 24.10 5.76
C PRO A 312 -41.24 23.01 6.80
N LEU A 313 -40.30 22.87 7.73
CA LEU A 313 -40.34 21.89 8.80
C LEU A 313 -40.69 22.55 10.14
N PRO A 314 -41.46 21.86 11.02
CA PRO A 314 -41.72 22.34 12.37
C PRO A 314 -40.42 22.65 13.13
N ASP A 315 -40.44 23.61 14.06
CA ASP A 315 -39.29 23.93 14.92
C ASP A 315 -38.01 24.38 14.20
N THR A 316 -38.09 24.76 12.92
CA THR A 316 -37.00 25.40 12.19
C THR A 316 -37.22 26.91 12.04
N PRO A 317 -36.16 27.73 11.90
CA PRO A 317 -36.28 29.16 11.59
C PRO A 317 -37.11 29.47 10.33
N LEU A 318 -37.20 28.52 9.39
CA LEU A 318 -37.94 28.67 8.13
C LEU A 318 -39.30 27.96 8.12
N LYS A 319 -39.88 27.64 9.28
CA LYS A 319 -41.19 26.97 9.38
C LYS A 319 -42.35 27.73 8.69
N ASP A 320 -42.24 29.05 8.58
CA ASP A 320 -43.25 29.93 7.97
C ASP A 320 -42.87 30.39 6.56
N HIS A 321 -41.73 29.91 6.01
CA HIS A 321 -41.29 30.26 4.66
C HIS A 321 -42.19 29.60 3.61
N PRO A 322 -42.62 30.32 2.55
CA PRO A 322 -43.51 29.76 1.54
C PRO A 322 -42.88 28.59 0.79
N LEU A 323 -43.73 27.63 0.42
CA LEU A 323 -43.34 26.56 -0.50
C LEU A 323 -43.02 27.15 -1.88
N PRO A 324 -41.98 26.64 -2.58
CA PRO A 324 -41.81 26.92 -3.99
C PRO A 324 -43.04 26.42 -4.76
N SER A 325 -43.48 27.21 -5.74
CA SER A 325 -44.56 26.79 -6.62
C SER A 325 -44.14 25.59 -7.48
N PHE A 326 -45.14 24.83 -7.90
CA PHE A 326 -44.93 23.67 -8.77
C PHE A 326 -44.20 24.05 -10.07
N ASP A 327 -44.60 25.15 -10.70
CA ASP A 327 -44.00 25.64 -11.95
C ASP A 327 -42.51 25.98 -11.77
N GLU A 328 -42.14 26.54 -10.61
CA GLU A 328 -40.75 26.88 -10.31
C GLU A 328 -39.87 25.62 -10.20
N ILE A 329 -40.35 24.56 -9.52
CA ILE A 329 -39.59 23.31 -9.39
C ILE A 329 -39.51 22.58 -10.74
N GLU A 330 -40.60 22.56 -11.51
CA GLU A 330 -40.64 21.96 -12.83
C GLU A 330 -39.63 22.62 -13.78
N GLN A 331 -39.59 23.96 -13.82
CA GLN A 331 -38.63 24.70 -14.65
C GLN A 331 -37.17 24.34 -14.31
N VAL A 332 -36.83 24.24 -13.01
CA VAL A 332 -35.48 23.87 -12.58
C VAL A 332 -35.15 22.43 -12.97
N LEU A 333 -36.07 21.48 -12.83
CA LEU A 333 -35.86 20.08 -13.20
C LEU A 333 -35.72 19.88 -14.71
N LEU A 334 -36.45 20.65 -15.53
CA LEU A 334 -36.28 20.65 -16.99
C LEU A 334 -34.91 21.22 -17.38
N ALA A 335 -34.50 22.34 -16.77
CA ALA A 335 -33.16 22.89 -17.00
C ALA A 335 -32.04 21.93 -16.58
N GLN A 336 -32.21 21.20 -15.47
CA GLN A 336 -31.29 20.15 -15.03
C GLN A 336 -31.13 19.05 -16.08
N TYR A 337 -32.26 18.60 -16.65
CA TYR A 337 -32.29 17.56 -17.66
C TYR A 337 -31.53 18.00 -18.93
N GLU A 338 -31.82 19.19 -19.46
CA GLU A 338 -31.15 19.75 -20.64
C GLU A 338 -29.63 19.86 -20.44
N LEU A 339 -29.19 20.35 -19.26
CA LEU A 339 -27.76 20.46 -18.93
C LEU A 339 -27.06 19.10 -18.91
N LEU A 340 -27.70 18.08 -18.33
CA LEU A 340 -27.12 16.73 -18.24
C LEU A 340 -27.08 16.01 -19.60
N GLU A 341 -28.12 16.20 -20.42
CA GLU A 341 -28.16 15.65 -21.79
C GLU A 341 -27.06 16.27 -22.67
N SER A 342 -26.86 17.59 -22.58
CA SER A 342 -25.84 18.31 -23.37
C SER A 342 -24.39 17.89 -23.05
N THR A 343 -24.13 17.39 -21.83
CA THR A 343 -22.78 17.06 -21.35
C THR A 343 -22.46 15.56 -21.34
N GLN A 344 -23.45 14.73 -21.66
CA GLN A 344 -23.36 13.26 -21.68
C GLN A 344 -22.79 12.67 -20.38
N ILE A 345 -23.08 13.29 -19.23
CA ILE A 345 -22.69 12.73 -17.93
C ILE A 345 -23.58 11.51 -17.66
N PRO A 346 -23.02 10.32 -17.36
CA PRO A 346 -23.82 9.14 -17.12
C PRO A 346 -24.62 9.25 -15.82
N THR A 347 -25.95 9.41 -15.94
CA THR A 347 -26.89 9.55 -14.81
C THR A 347 -27.39 8.21 -14.28
N HIS A 348 -27.16 7.12 -15.01
CA HIS A 348 -27.56 5.77 -14.65
C HIS A 348 -26.97 5.27 -13.30
N ARG A 349 -25.96 5.96 -12.76
CA ARG A 349 -25.43 5.64 -11.43
C ARG A 349 -26.33 6.12 -10.30
N LEU A 350 -27.23 7.06 -10.57
CA LEU A 350 -28.14 7.67 -9.59
C LEU A 350 -29.54 7.05 -9.59
N ARG A 351 -29.68 5.87 -10.21
CA ARG A 351 -30.95 5.13 -10.23
C ARG A 351 -31.43 4.88 -8.81
N GLY A 352 -32.69 5.21 -8.56
CA GLY A 352 -33.32 5.05 -7.24
C GLY A 352 -32.75 5.95 -6.15
N MET A 353 -31.79 6.85 -6.41
CA MET A 353 -31.26 7.78 -5.40
C MET A 353 -32.10 9.06 -5.22
N GLY A 354 -33.09 9.31 -6.08
CA GLY A 354 -33.91 10.51 -6.05
C GLY A 354 -35.14 10.33 -5.16
N ARG A 355 -35.28 11.19 -4.14
CA ARG A 355 -36.50 11.24 -3.31
C ARG A 355 -37.65 12.02 -3.96
N VAL A 356 -37.34 12.97 -4.84
CA VAL A 356 -38.31 13.80 -5.58
C VAL A 356 -38.45 13.28 -7.00
N LEU A 357 -37.50 13.60 -7.87
CA LEU A 357 -37.29 12.97 -9.17
C LEU A 357 -35.79 12.79 -9.36
N THR A 358 -35.35 11.62 -9.81
CA THR A 358 -33.98 11.49 -10.31
C THR A 358 -33.83 12.27 -11.60
N PRO A 359 -32.61 12.70 -11.98
CA PRO A 359 -32.39 13.32 -13.29
C PRO A 359 -32.87 12.47 -14.47
N MET A 360 -32.97 11.14 -14.28
CA MET A 360 -33.52 10.22 -15.28
C MET A 360 -35.04 10.31 -15.39
N GLU A 361 -35.74 10.57 -14.28
CA GLU A 361 -37.20 10.65 -14.20
C GLU A 361 -37.74 12.04 -14.63
N SER A 362 -36.93 13.10 -14.55
CA SER A 362 -37.33 14.47 -14.92
C SER A 362 -37.85 14.58 -16.36
N ARG A 363 -37.46 13.67 -17.25
CA ARG A 363 -37.92 13.62 -18.65
C ARG A 363 -39.43 13.38 -18.81
N VAL A 364 -40.06 12.73 -17.81
CA VAL A 364 -41.51 12.47 -17.81
C VAL A 364 -42.30 13.78 -17.69
N LEU A 365 -41.68 14.87 -17.22
CA LEU A 365 -42.31 16.19 -17.13
C LEU A 365 -42.66 16.78 -18.50
N ASP A 366 -41.91 16.44 -19.56
CA ASP A 366 -42.18 16.83 -20.96
C ASP A 366 -43.07 15.80 -21.71
N GLY A 367 -43.67 14.84 -21.00
CA GLY A 367 -44.58 13.85 -21.59
C GLY A 367 -43.92 12.78 -22.49
N SER A 368 -42.59 12.73 -22.55
CA SER A 368 -41.85 11.70 -23.30
C SER A 368 -41.66 10.40 -22.51
N GLU A 369 -41.74 9.24 -23.18
CA GLU A 369 -41.52 7.93 -22.56
C GLU A 369 -40.07 7.75 -22.05
N THR A 370 -39.88 6.88 -21.06
CA THR A 370 -38.53 6.52 -20.57
C THR A 370 -37.71 5.88 -21.69
N ALA A 371 -36.55 6.44 -22.00
CA ALA A 371 -35.70 5.94 -23.08
C ALA A 371 -35.27 4.48 -22.85
N LEU A 372 -35.21 3.67 -23.92
CA LEU A 372 -34.74 2.27 -23.89
C LEU A 372 -33.40 2.10 -23.16
N GLU A 373 -32.49 3.06 -23.27
CA GLU A 373 -31.20 3.05 -22.56
C GLU A 373 -31.38 3.08 -21.03
N GLN A 374 -32.39 3.77 -20.51
CA GLN A 374 -32.68 3.83 -19.07
C GLN A 374 -33.25 2.50 -18.56
N GLN A 375 -34.14 1.86 -19.32
CA GLN A 375 -34.68 0.53 -19.00
C GLN A 375 -33.58 -0.54 -19.03
N TRP A 376 -32.68 -0.47 -20.01
CA TRP A 376 -31.57 -1.44 -20.13
C TRP A 376 -30.55 -1.30 -19.00
N SER A 377 -30.43 -0.09 -18.48
CA SER A 377 -29.58 0.23 -17.35
C SER A 377 -30.05 -0.49 -16.08
N GLU A 378 -31.36 -0.72 -15.91
CA GLU A 378 -31.95 -1.42 -14.76
C GLU A 378 -31.72 -2.94 -14.74
N HIS A 379 -31.19 -3.53 -15.82
CA HIS A 379 -30.88 -4.96 -15.85
C HIS A 379 -29.78 -5.37 -14.86
N SER A 380 -30.02 -6.42 -14.09
CA SER A 380 -29.12 -6.92 -13.04
C SER A 380 -27.70 -7.27 -13.52
N TRP A 381 -27.55 -7.68 -14.78
CA TRP A 381 -26.23 -7.98 -15.37
C TRP A 381 -25.38 -6.72 -15.58
N VAL A 382 -25.97 -5.66 -16.11
CA VAL A 382 -25.30 -4.36 -16.31
C VAL A 382 -24.83 -3.82 -14.96
N GLN A 383 -25.67 -3.90 -13.93
CA GLN A 383 -25.33 -3.49 -12.56
C GLN A 383 -24.11 -4.22 -12.01
N ARG A 384 -24.06 -5.56 -12.13
CA ARG A 384 -22.91 -6.36 -11.67
C ARG A 384 -21.62 -6.03 -12.40
N SER A 385 -21.70 -5.77 -13.71
CA SER A 385 -20.53 -5.45 -14.53
C SER A 385 -19.88 -4.11 -14.12
N HIS A 386 -20.67 -3.09 -13.82
CA HIS A 386 -20.16 -1.78 -13.41
C HIS A 386 -19.44 -1.84 -12.07
N VAL A 387 -19.99 -2.60 -11.12
CA VAL A 387 -19.41 -2.73 -9.79
C VAL A 387 -18.14 -3.58 -9.82
N TRP A 388 -18.11 -4.62 -10.66
CA TRP A 388 -16.88 -5.38 -10.93
C TRP A 388 -15.77 -4.47 -11.50
N LEU A 389 -16.10 -3.62 -12.47
CA LEU A 389 -15.17 -2.63 -13.02
C LEU A 389 -14.68 -1.64 -11.96
N ASP A 390 -15.54 -1.20 -11.05
CA ASP A 390 -15.17 -0.27 -9.98
C ASP A 390 -14.23 -0.95 -8.96
N HIS A 391 -14.47 -2.22 -8.64
CA HIS A 391 -13.55 -3.04 -7.84
C HIS A 391 -12.20 -3.24 -8.52
N PHE A 392 -12.19 -3.59 -9.81
CA PHE A 392 -10.98 -3.78 -10.57
C PHE A 392 -10.16 -2.49 -10.66
N ARG A 393 -10.81 -1.35 -10.95
CA ARG A 393 -10.18 -0.03 -10.96
C ARG A 393 -9.61 0.35 -9.60
N ARG A 394 -10.35 0.10 -8.52
CA ARG A 394 -9.90 0.34 -7.14
C ARG A 394 -8.68 -0.52 -6.82
N ALA A 395 -8.68 -1.81 -7.19
CA ALA A 395 -7.56 -2.71 -6.96
C ALA A 395 -6.28 -2.28 -7.71
N ILE A 396 -6.40 -1.76 -8.92
CA ILE A 396 -5.25 -1.25 -9.70
C ILE A 396 -4.71 0.06 -9.12
N ARG A 397 -5.60 0.97 -8.71
CA ARG A 397 -5.20 2.30 -8.20
C ARG A 397 -4.66 2.28 -6.77
N MET A 398 -5.10 1.32 -5.97
CA MET A 398 -4.66 1.16 -4.59
C MET A 398 -3.38 0.32 -4.53
N ARG A 399 -2.22 0.98 -4.47
CA ARG A 399 -0.95 0.29 -4.23
C ARG A 399 -0.90 -0.13 -2.76
N LYS A 400 -0.89 -1.44 -2.50
CA LYS A 400 -0.95 -2.03 -1.16
C LYS A 400 0.39 -2.02 -0.39
N TYR A 401 1.29 -1.06 -0.68
CA TYR A 401 2.71 -1.22 -0.33
C TYR A 401 3.19 -0.47 0.93
N ASP A 402 2.37 0.36 1.59
CA ASP A 402 2.77 0.96 2.87
C ASP A 402 1.57 1.02 3.83
N ASP A 403 1.76 0.52 5.05
CA ASP A 403 0.74 0.43 6.10
C ASP A 403 0.25 1.81 6.61
N ASP A 404 0.91 2.92 6.24
CA ASP A 404 0.56 4.26 6.77
C ASP A 404 0.48 5.39 5.72
N ALA A 405 0.50 5.10 4.41
CA ALA A 405 0.24 6.11 3.38
C ALA A 405 -0.54 5.54 2.19
N GLN A 406 -1.88 5.71 2.23
CA GLN A 406 -2.79 5.35 1.13
C GLN A 406 -2.61 6.30 -0.07
N ASN A 407 -1.50 6.17 -0.79
CA ASN A 407 -1.28 6.91 -2.03
C ASN A 407 -2.07 6.25 -3.18
N ILE A 408 -3.20 6.86 -3.55
CA ILE A 408 -3.93 6.48 -4.78
C ILE A 408 -3.09 6.83 -6.01
N ASP A 409 -2.92 5.87 -6.93
CA ASP A 409 -2.32 6.16 -8.24
C ASP A 409 -3.28 7.03 -9.08
N ARG A 410 -2.90 8.31 -9.22
CA ARG A 410 -3.68 9.33 -9.95
C ARG A 410 -3.43 9.32 -11.45
N ARG A 411 -2.51 8.50 -11.95
CA ARG A 411 -2.26 8.40 -13.39
C ARG A 411 -3.49 7.88 -14.13
N ALA A 412 -3.50 8.09 -15.44
CA ALA A 412 -4.55 7.53 -16.29
C ALA A 412 -4.66 6.02 -16.05
N PHE A 413 -5.88 5.51 -15.99
CA PHE A 413 -6.13 4.09 -15.66
C PHE A 413 -5.38 3.13 -16.61
N SER A 414 -5.23 3.50 -17.89
CA SER A 414 -4.45 2.77 -18.87
C SER A 414 -2.97 2.66 -18.50
N VAL A 415 -2.38 3.72 -17.95
CA VAL A 415 -0.97 3.76 -17.51
C VAL A 415 -0.79 2.89 -16.26
N ALA A 416 -1.67 3.01 -15.27
CA ALA A 416 -1.61 2.18 -14.06
C ALA A 416 -1.80 0.68 -14.38
N LEU A 417 -2.70 0.36 -15.33
CA LEU A 417 -2.90 -1.01 -15.81
C LEU A 417 -1.65 -1.53 -16.55
N ALA A 418 -1.01 -0.71 -17.39
CA ALA A 418 0.20 -1.08 -18.11
C ALA A 418 1.37 -1.36 -17.16
N ASP A 419 1.58 -0.52 -16.15
CA ASP A 419 2.60 -0.72 -15.12
C ASP A 419 2.39 -2.03 -14.34
N MET A 420 1.14 -2.36 -14.02
CA MET A 420 0.81 -3.63 -13.36
C MET A 420 1.03 -4.83 -14.28
N ALA A 421 0.74 -4.70 -15.58
CA ALA A 421 0.88 -5.78 -16.56
C ALA A 421 2.33 -6.03 -17.00
N LEU A 422 3.20 -5.01 -16.94
CA LEU A 422 4.55 -5.04 -17.49
C LEU A 422 5.41 -6.23 -16.99
N PRO A 423 5.46 -6.57 -15.68
CA PRO A 423 6.25 -7.71 -15.21
C PRO A 423 5.75 -9.05 -15.77
N TYR A 424 4.44 -9.20 -15.94
CA TYR A 424 3.84 -10.42 -16.49
C TYR A 424 4.14 -10.57 -17.98
N VAL A 425 4.09 -9.48 -18.74
CA VAL A 425 4.48 -9.46 -20.16
C VAL A 425 5.97 -9.78 -20.29
N ALA A 426 6.83 -9.17 -19.46
CA ALA A 426 8.26 -9.46 -19.45
C ALA A 426 8.55 -10.94 -19.15
N MET A 427 7.86 -11.53 -18.17
CA MET A 427 7.98 -12.96 -17.88
C MET A 427 7.52 -13.85 -19.04
N LEU A 428 6.41 -13.49 -19.70
CA LEU A 428 5.92 -14.22 -20.87
C LEU A 428 6.94 -14.17 -22.03
N VAL A 429 7.48 -12.98 -22.31
CA VAL A 429 8.52 -12.79 -23.34
C VAL A 429 9.76 -13.61 -23.00
N LEU A 430 10.21 -13.58 -21.75
CA LEU A 430 11.38 -14.33 -21.30
C LEU A 430 11.16 -15.86 -21.42
N ALA A 431 9.99 -16.35 -21.02
CA ALA A 431 9.63 -17.76 -21.18
C ALA A 431 9.60 -18.20 -22.65
N LEU A 432 8.99 -17.39 -23.53
CA LEU A 432 8.98 -17.65 -24.97
C LEU A 432 10.39 -17.63 -25.55
N ALA A 433 11.22 -16.67 -25.16
CA ALA A 433 12.62 -16.59 -25.59
C ALA A 433 13.43 -17.81 -25.15
N THR A 434 13.24 -18.31 -23.92
CA THR A 434 13.87 -19.55 -23.44
C THR A 434 13.41 -20.76 -24.26
N ILE A 435 12.11 -20.89 -24.55
CA ILE A 435 11.57 -21.99 -25.34
C ILE A 435 12.17 -21.97 -26.77
N ILE A 436 12.22 -20.80 -27.39
CA ILE A 436 12.81 -20.62 -28.72
C ILE A 436 14.31 -20.97 -28.70
N ALA A 437 15.05 -20.50 -27.70
CA ALA A 437 16.48 -20.80 -27.57
C ALA A 437 16.74 -22.32 -27.40
N CYS A 438 15.89 -23.01 -26.64
CA CYS A 438 15.98 -24.46 -26.44
C CYS A 438 15.71 -25.28 -27.72
N SER A 439 15.02 -24.70 -28.71
CA SER A 439 14.78 -25.34 -30.02
C SER A 439 15.88 -25.06 -31.04
N MET A 440 16.87 -24.22 -30.72
CA MET A 440 18.01 -23.92 -31.58
C MET A 440 19.13 -24.96 -31.39
N ASP A 441 19.84 -25.27 -32.47
CA ASP A 441 21.01 -26.14 -32.43
C ASP A 441 22.15 -25.52 -31.61
N ALA A 442 22.96 -26.38 -30.98
CA ALA A 442 24.11 -25.94 -30.20
C ALA A 442 25.16 -25.26 -31.11
N PRO A 443 25.76 -24.13 -30.67
CA PRO A 443 26.87 -23.49 -31.37
C PRO A 443 28.06 -24.42 -31.59
N ALA A 444 28.89 -24.12 -32.60
CA ALA A 444 30.09 -24.89 -32.90
C ALA A 444 31.01 -24.99 -31.68
N GLY A 445 31.47 -26.22 -31.39
CA GLY A 445 32.34 -26.52 -30.24
C GLY A 445 31.62 -26.72 -28.91
N LEU A 446 30.28 -26.67 -28.87
CA LEU A 446 29.49 -26.86 -27.65
C LEU A 446 28.55 -28.08 -27.75
N SER A 447 28.42 -28.83 -26.66
CA SER A 447 27.46 -29.94 -26.56
C SER A 447 26.02 -29.44 -26.43
N GLU A 448 25.03 -30.25 -26.78
CA GLU A 448 23.60 -29.90 -26.61
C GLU A 448 23.23 -29.67 -25.14
N SER A 449 23.79 -30.48 -24.23
CA SER A 449 23.65 -30.28 -22.79
C SER A 449 24.33 -28.99 -22.32
N GLY A 450 25.49 -28.64 -22.90
CA GLY A 450 26.19 -27.39 -22.64
C GLY A 450 25.40 -26.17 -23.11
N TRP A 451 24.79 -26.24 -24.29
CA TRP A 451 23.93 -25.16 -24.80
C TRP A 451 22.73 -24.92 -23.89
N ARG A 452 22.04 -26.00 -23.48
CA ARG A 452 20.92 -25.92 -22.54
C ARG A 452 21.35 -25.41 -21.16
N ALA A 453 22.54 -25.76 -20.68
CA ALA A 453 23.10 -25.22 -19.45
C ALA A 453 23.29 -23.70 -19.54
N ILE A 454 23.81 -23.18 -20.67
CA ILE A 454 23.94 -21.74 -20.91
C ILE A 454 22.58 -21.06 -20.95
N ILE A 455 21.57 -21.65 -21.61
CA ILE A 455 20.21 -21.09 -21.67
C ILE A 455 19.64 -20.94 -20.26
N VAL A 456 19.73 -21.98 -19.42
CA VAL A 456 19.26 -21.93 -18.03
C VAL A 456 20.04 -20.87 -17.25
N PHE A 457 21.35 -20.81 -17.40
CA PHE A 457 22.18 -19.80 -16.75
C PHE A 457 21.78 -18.38 -17.16
N VAL A 458 21.59 -18.11 -18.46
CA VAL A 458 21.18 -16.79 -18.96
C VAL A 458 19.78 -16.41 -18.49
N LEU A 459 18.84 -17.37 -18.47
CA LEU A 459 17.51 -17.15 -17.90
C LEU A 459 17.60 -16.73 -16.43
N CYS A 460 18.32 -17.51 -15.61
CA CYS A 460 18.51 -17.22 -14.19
C CYS A 460 19.27 -15.90 -13.99
N LEU A 461 20.26 -15.60 -14.82
CA LEU A 461 20.99 -14.34 -14.82
C LEU A 461 20.06 -13.15 -15.06
N VAL A 462 19.24 -13.18 -16.11
CA VAL A 462 18.27 -12.11 -16.41
C VAL A 462 17.29 -11.96 -15.26
N LEU A 463 16.77 -13.05 -14.70
CA LEU A 463 15.84 -13.02 -13.56
C LEU A 463 16.49 -12.48 -12.27
N TRP A 464 17.75 -12.85 -11.97
CA TRP A 464 18.49 -12.32 -10.81
C TRP A 464 18.82 -10.84 -10.96
N VAL A 465 19.17 -10.38 -12.17
CA VAL A 465 19.45 -8.96 -12.47
C VAL A 465 18.17 -8.13 -12.41
N THR A 466 17.11 -8.58 -13.07
CA THR A 466 15.85 -7.83 -13.17
C THR A 466 14.99 -7.92 -11.92
N GLN A 467 15.25 -8.91 -11.05
CA GLN A 467 14.45 -9.23 -9.86
C GLN A 467 12.95 -9.40 -10.15
N LEU A 468 12.60 -9.84 -11.37
CA LEU A 468 11.21 -10.19 -11.72
C LEU A 468 10.67 -11.33 -10.84
N LEU A 469 11.57 -12.20 -10.37
CA LEU A 469 11.30 -13.22 -9.36
C LEU A 469 12.30 -13.07 -8.20
N PRO A 470 11.91 -13.41 -6.96
CA PRO A 470 12.85 -13.46 -5.85
C PRO A 470 14.03 -14.38 -6.16
N LEU A 471 15.23 -14.04 -5.67
CA LEU A 471 16.47 -14.75 -6.00
C LEU A 471 16.41 -16.25 -5.69
N SER A 472 15.81 -16.61 -4.56
CA SER A 472 15.58 -18.00 -4.14
C SER A 472 14.66 -18.76 -5.09
N ILE A 473 13.58 -18.13 -5.56
CA ILE A 473 12.64 -18.72 -6.51
C ILE A 473 13.30 -18.91 -7.87
N THR A 474 14.12 -17.96 -8.31
CA THR A 474 14.92 -18.07 -9.53
C THR A 474 15.90 -19.24 -9.45
N SER A 475 16.56 -19.43 -8.31
CA SER A 475 17.45 -20.58 -8.07
C SER A 475 16.71 -21.91 -8.06
N LEU A 476 15.51 -21.98 -7.46
CA LEU A 476 14.64 -23.16 -7.51
C LEU A 476 14.22 -23.48 -8.95
N LEU A 477 13.86 -22.46 -9.74
CA LEU A 477 13.52 -22.61 -11.15
C LEU A 477 14.72 -23.20 -11.93
N GLY A 478 15.93 -22.68 -11.73
CA GLY A 478 17.13 -23.21 -12.35
C GLY A 478 17.36 -24.69 -11.99
N MET A 479 17.27 -25.05 -10.71
CA MET A 479 17.39 -26.46 -10.28
C MET A 479 16.34 -27.38 -10.89
N ALA A 480 15.11 -26.89 -11.09
CA ALA A 480 14.06 -27.67 -11.72
C ALA A 480 14.30 -27.83 -13.23
N LEU A 481 14.76 -26.78 -13.91
CA LEU A 481 14.97 -26.78 -15.36
C LEU A 481 16.16 -27.64 -15.80
N LEU A 482 17.25 -27.68 -15.03
CA LEU A 482 18.43 -28.48 -15.38
C LEU A 482 18.11 -29.96 -15.69
N PRO A 483 17.42 -30.72 -14.81
CA PRO A 483 17.04 -32.09 -15.13
C PRO A 483 15.91 -32.19 -16.14
N MET A 484 14.95 -31.25 -16.15
CA MET A 484 13.86 -31.25 -17.14
C MET A 484 14.37 -31.09 -18.58
N LEU A 485 15.43 -30.31 -18.79
CA LEU A 485 16.08 -30.11 -20.08
C LEU A 485 17.16 -31.17 -20.39
N GLY A 486 17.35 -32.14 -19.50
CA GLY A 486 18.34 -33.22 -19.68
C GLY A 486 19.79 -32.77 -19.56
N VAL A 487 20.07 -31.64 -18.89
CA VAL A 487 21.43 -31.12 -18.69
C VAL A 487 22.21 -32.00 -17.71
N LEU A 488 21.59 -32.34 -16.59
CA LEU A 488 22.13 -33.20 -15.53
C LEU A 488 21.02 -34.09 -14.98
N SER A 489 21.35 -35.24 -14.36
CA SER A 489 20.34 -36.08 -13.72
C SER A 489 19.73 -35.41 -12.49
N ALA A 490 18.45 -35.67 -12.20
CA ALA A 490 17.77 -35.10 -11.03
C ALA A 490 18.49 -35.45 -9.71
N THR A 491 18.98 -36.68 -9.58
CA THR A 491 19.76 -37.12 -8.41
C THR A 491 21.03 -36.30 -8.24
N HIS A 492 21.76 -36.03 -9.32
CA HIS A 492 22.98 -35.22 -9.28
C HIS A 492 22.66 -33.78 -8.90
N VAL A 493 21.65 -33.16 -9.55
CA VAL A 493 21.26 -31.77 -9.29
C VAL A 493 20.81 -31.57 -7.83
N PHE A 494 19.96 -32.44 -7.30
CA PHE A 494 19.48 -32.29 -5.92
C PHE A 494 20.55 -32.67 -4.88
N ALA A 495 21.49 -33.56 -5.20
CA ALA A 495 22.62 -33.88 -4.32
C ALA A 495 23.54 -32.67 -4.07
N LEU A 496 23.63 -31.72 -5.01
CA LEU A 496 24.42 -30.49 -4.86
C LEU A 496 23.92 -29.59 -3.72
N PHE A 497 22.66 -29.74 -3.30
CA PHE A 497 22.15 -29.08 -2.09
C PHE A 497 22.83 -29.58 -0.81
N GLY A 498 23.37 -30.81 -0.86
CA GLY A 498 24.13 -31.46 0.20
C GLY A 498 25.54 -30.89 0.43
N ASN A 499 25.94 -29.84 -0.29
CA ASN A 499 27.28 -29.27 -0.20
C ASN A 499 27.57 -28.75 1.25
N PRO A 500 28.73 -29.08 1.85
CA PRO A 500 29.07 -28.68 3.21
C PRO A 500 28.97 -27.17 3.47
N ALA A 501 29.26 -26.33 2.47
CA ALA A 501 29.18 -24.88 2.63
C ALA A 501 27.72 -24.40 2.83
N VAL A 502 26.72 -25.07 2.23
CA VAL A 502 25.29 -24.78 2.46
C VAL A 502 24.94 -25.02 3.93
N PHE A 503 25.39 -26.13 4.50
CA PHE A 503 25.18 -26.46 5.92
C PHE A 503 25.97 -25.57 6.88
N PHE A 504 27.17 -25.12 6.47
CA PHE A 504 27.93 -24.13 7.23
C PHE A 504 27.13 -22.82 7.38
N ILE A 505 26.52 -22.32 6.29
CA ILE A 505 25.71 -21.10 6.32
C ILE A 505 24.47 -21.29 7.17
N LEU A 506 23.77 -22.41 7.02
CA LEU A 506 22.60 -22.74 7.83
C LEU A 506 22.98 -22.66 9.32
N GLY A 507 24.05 -23.34 9.73
CA GLY A 507 24.53 -23.29 11.11
C GLY A 507 24.95 -21.89 11.56
N ALA A 508 25.66 -21.13 10.73
CA ALA A 508 26.08 -19.76 11.03
C ALA A 508 24.88 -18.79 11.20
N PHE A 509 23.85 -18.90 10.36
CA PHE A 509 22.61 -18.11 10.49
C PHE A 509 21.80 -18.51 11.71
N MET A 510 21.71 -19.79 12.04
CA MET A 510 21.05 -20.24 13.27
C MET A 510 21.77 -19.72 14.52
N LEU A 511 23.10 -19.76 14.55
CA LEU A 511 23.90 -19.16 15.63
C LEU A 511 23.69 -17.64 15.71
N THR A 512 23.72 -16.95 14.58
CA THR A 512 23.44 -15.52 14.49
C THR A 512 22.06 -15.18 15.05
N ALA A 513 21.02 -15.92 14.66
CA ALA A 513 19.67 -15.75 15.16
C ALA A 513 19.62 -15.90 16.69
N GLY A 514 20.38 -16.85 17.24
CA GLY A 514 20.52 -17.01 18.69
C GLY A 514 21.21 -15.82 19.36
N VAL A 515 22.26 -15.28 18.76
CA VAL A 515 22.93 -14.06 19.23
C VAL A 515 21.96 -12.88 19.27
N MET A 516 21.19 -12.68 18.20
CA MET A 516 20.20 -11.61 18.10
C MET A 516 19.11 -11.74 19.16
N ARG A 517 18.61 -12.97 19.38
CA ARG A 517 17.57 -13.24 20.37
C ARG A 517 18.04 -13.04 21.81
N SER A 518 19.31 -13.33 22.09
CA SER A 518 19.88 -13.22 23.44
C SER A 518 20.03 -11.78 23.96
N GLY A 519 19.85 -10.76 23.11
CA GLY A 519 20.07 -9.34 23.44
C GLY A 519 21.55 -8.96 23.62
N LEU A 520 22.47 -9.91 23.44
CA LEU A 520 23.92 -9.73 23.60
C LEU A 520 24.45 -8.61 22.70
N SER A 521 24.00 -8.58 21.45
CA SER A 521 24.42 -7.60 20.44
C SER A 521 24.05 -6.17 20.86
N THR A 522 22.82 -5.95 21.33
CA THR A 522 22.33 -4.65 21.81
C THR A 522 23.10 -4.18 23.05
N GLN A 523 23.29 -5.07 24.03
CA GLN A 523 24.00 -4.74 25.26
C GLN A 523 25.48 -4.39 25.00
N PHE A 524 26.14 -5.19 24.16
CA PHE A 524 27.51 -4.92 23.74
C PHE A 524 27.63 -3.57 23.02
N ALA A 525 26.72 -3.30 22.07
CA ALA A 525 26.73 -2.06 21.31
C ALA A 525 26.59 -0.83 22.21
N LEU A 526 25.59 -0.82 23.10
CA LEU A 526 25.37 0.26 24.06
C LEU A 526 26.55 0.42 25.03
N ALA A 527 27.15 -0.68 25.50
CA ALA A 527 28.28 -0.65 26.43
C ALA A 527 29.55 -0.05 25.81
N VAL A 528 29.82 -0.31 24.52
CA VAL A 528 30.93 0.30 23.81
C VAL A 528 30.64 1.78 23.55
N MET A 529 29.43 2.11 23.11
CA MET A 529 29.05 3.50 22.82
C MET A 529 29.10 4.40 24.05
N ALA A 530 28.64 3.93 25.22
CA ALA A 530 28.73 4.72 26.46
C ALA A 530 30.16 5.05 26.88
N ARG A 531 31.15 4.21 26.52
CA ARG A 531 32.57 4.44 26.85
C ARG A 531 33.30 5.32 25.83
N THR A 532 32.85 5.30 24.57
CA THR A 532 33.57 5.90 23.44
C THR A 532 32.99 7.25 22.98
N CYS A 533 31.70 7.51 23.19
CA CYS A 533 31.00 8.68 22.67
C CYS A 533 31.24 9.95 23.52
N SER A 534 32.48 10.42 23.59
CA SER A 534 32.86 11.63 24.35
C SER A 534 32.82 12.93 23.53
N ASN A 535 32.89 12.84 22.20
CA ASN A 535 32.74 13.99 21.29
C ASN A 535 32.10 13.54 19.96
N SER A 536 31.73 14.51 19.11
CA SER A 536 31.06 14.25 17.84
C SER A 536 31.87 13.35 16.90
N ARG A 537 33.20 13.52 16.83
CA ARG A 537 34.06 12.66 16.01
C ARG A 537 34.13 11.24 16.52
N HIS A 538 34.26 11.04 17.82
CA HIS A 538 34.29 9.72 18.43
C HIS A 538 32.95 8.99 18.28
N LEU A 539 31.82 9.70 18.38
CA LEU A 539 30.51 9.12 18.08
C LEU A 539 30.45 8.62 16.63
N LEU A 540 30.90 9.44 15.68
CA LEU A 540 30.90 9.06 14.27
C LEU A 540 31.80 7.85 13.97
N LEU A 541 33.02 7.84 14.54
CA LEU A 541 33.94 6.71 14.41
C LEU A 541 33.43 5.46 15.13
N ALA A 542 32.73 5.60 16.26
CA ALA A 542 32.07 4.48 16.93
C ALA A 542 30.93 3.92 16.07
N MET A 543 30.13 4.78 15.45
CA MET A 543 29.06 4.39 14.50
C MET A 543 29.60 3.75 13.21
N LEU A 544 30.89 3.86 12.91
CA LEU A 544 31.56 3.13 11.82
C LEU A 544 32.18 1.82 12.32
N GLY A 545 33.05 1.91 13.33
CA GLY A 545 33.89 0.80 13.78
C GLY A 545 33.11 -0.29 14.52
N LEU A 546 32.07 0.07 15.27
CA LEU A 546 31.29 -0.90 16.03
C LEU A 546 30.40 -1.75 15.11
N PRO A 547 29.62 -1.18 14.15
CA PRO A 547 28.99 -1.99 13.11
C PRO A 547 29.98 -2.84 12.32
N ALA A 548 31.17 -2.32 11.99
CA ALA A 548 32.18 -3.09 11.28
C ALA A 548 32.67 -4.31 12.07
N LEU A 549 32.98 -4.12 13.36
CA LEU A 549 33.40 -5.20 14.25
C LEU A 549 32.31 -6.25 14.40
N MET A 550 31.06 -5.83 14.57
CA MET A 550 29.92 -6.74 14.70
C MET A 550 29.66 -7.50 13.40
N ALA A 551 29.79 -6.83 12.25
CA ALA A 551 29.63 -7.46 10.94
C ALA A 551 30.70 -8.54 10.65
N CYS A 552 31.83 -8.57 11.36
CA CYS A 552 32.76 -9.70 11.29
C CYS A 552 32.17 -11.01 11.86
N MET A 553 31.10 -10.93 12.66
CA MET A 553 30.54 -12.08 13.39
C MET A 553 29.09 -12.37 13.05
N MET A 554 28.38 -11.41 12.47
CA MET A 554 26.99 -11.53 12.06
C MET A 554 26.76 -10.85 10.72
N PRO A 555 25.67 -11.19 10.00
CA PRO A 555 25.39 -10.62 8.70
C PRO A 555 25.20 -9.10 8.74
N GLU A 556 25.77 -8.39 7.76
CA GLU A 556 25.75 -6.92 7.65
C GLU A 556 24.33 -6.30 7.72
N HIS A 557 23.31 -7.01 7.22
CA HIS A 557 21.91 -6.58 7.29
C HIS A 557 21.33 -6.66 8.69
N ALA A 558 21.72 -7.66 9.49
CA ALA A 558 21.29 -7.78 10.89
C ALA A 558 21.93 -6.69 11.75
N VAL A 559 23.22 -6.39 11.52
CA VAL A 559 23.91 -5.26 12.17
C VAL A 559 23.19 -3.95 11.84
N SER A 560 22.87 -3.74 10.57
CA SER A 560 22.22 -2.49 10.15
C SER A 560 20.84 -2.32 10.76
N ALA A 561 20.03 -3.38 10.79
CA ALA A 561 18.72 -3.37 11.45
C ALA A 561 18.81 -3.06 12.96
N LEU A 562 19.85 -3.56 13.63
CA LEU A 562 20.08 -3.30 15.06
C LEU A 562 20.43 -1.82 15.33
N PHE A 563 21.27 -1.23 14.50
CA PHE A 563 21.79 0.13 14.73
C PHE A 563 20.95 1.22 14.09
N LEU A 564 20.07 0.92 13.13
CA LEU A 564 19.24 1.92 12.47
C LEU A 564 18.32 2.68 13.45
N PRO A 565 17.57 2.03 14.37
CA PRO A 565 16.78 2.74 15.36
C PRO A 565 17.65 3.65 16.24
N LEU A 566 18.86 3.19 16.57
CA LEU A 566 19.81 3.97 17.35
C LEU A 566 20.31 5.21 16.58
N ALA A 567 20.63 5.05 15.29
CA ALA A 567 21.01 6.16 14.42
C ALA A 567 19.88 7.21 14.31
N MET A 568 18.63 6.76 14.11
CA MET A 568 17.45 7.64 14.04
C MET A 568 17.27 8.45 15.32
N GLU A 569 17.39 7.79 16.46
CA GLU A 569 17.22 8.43 17.76
C GLU A 569 18.35 9.41 18.09
N LEU A 570 19.61 9.07 17.78
CA LEU A 570 20.75 9.98 17.94
C LEU A 570 20.55 11.26 17.14
N VAL A 571 20.08 11.15 15.89
CA VAL A 571 19.79 12.29 15.02
C VAL A 571 18.64 13.14 15.58
N ALA A 572 17.60 12.51 16.15
CA ALA A 572 16.49 13.18 16.80
C ALA A 572 16.91 13.93 18.07
N VAL A 573 17.68 13.29 18.96
CA VAL A 573 18.21 13.89 20.21
C VAL A 573 19.11 15.10 19.92
N LEU A 574 19.89 15.02 18.83
CA LEU A 574 20.74 16.11 18.37
C LEU A 574 19.96 17.22 17.64
N GLY A 575 18.66 17.05 17.38
CA GLY A 575 17.82 18.04 16.71
C GLY A 575 18.24 18.34 15.27
N LEU A 576 18.87 17.38 14.59
CA LEU A 576 19.44 17.59 13.26
C LEU A 576 18.34 17.51 12.20
N ARG A 577 18.28 18.53 11.33
CA ARG A 577 17.33 18.57 10.22
C ARG A 577 17.67 17.49 9.18
N ARG A 578 16.65 17.10 8.39
CA ARG A 578 16.86 16.29 7.17
C ARG A 578 17.90 16.98 6.28
N HIS A 579 18.81 16.19 5.69
CA HIS A 579 19.96 16.66 4.89
C HIS A 579 21.11 17.33 5.65
N HIS A 580 21.09 17.40 6.99
CA HIS A 580 22.26 17.90 7.73
C HIS A 580 23.47 16.97 7.50
N PRO A 581 24.68 17.50 7.17
CA PRO A 581 25.85 16.67 6.84
C PRO A 581 26.23 15.67 7.93
N TYR A 582 26.10 16.07 9.20
CA TYR A 582 26.34 15.16 10.32
C TYR A 582 25.29 14.05 10.45
N ALA A 583 24.02 14.34 10.16
CA ALA A 583 22.97 13.31 10.18
C ALA A 583 23.25 12.28 9.09
N GLN A 584 23.56 12.74 7.87
CA GLN A 584 24.01 11.87 6.78
C GLN A 584 25.24 11.05 7.17
N ALA A 585 26.21 11.66 7.86
CA ALA A 585 27.42 10.98 8.32
C ALA A 585 27.13 9.83 9.28
N ILE A 586 26.21 9.98 10.23
CA ILE A 586 25.83 8.90 11.15
C ILE A 586 25.28 7.70 10.36
N PHE A 587 24.40 7.96 9.39
CA PHE A 587 23.81 6.90 8.57
C PHE A 587 24.86 6.25 7.65
N PHE A 588 25.73 7.03 7.00
CA PHE A 588 26.83 6.47 6.21
C PHE A 588 27.84 5.69 7.06
N ALA A 589 28.18 6.16 8.26
CA ALA A 589 29.04 5.44 9.18
C ALA A 589 28.46 4.06 9.51
N LEU A 590 27.17 4.01 9.84
CA LEU A 590 26.47 2.76 10.07
C LEU A 590 26.56 1.83 8.85
N ALA A 591 26.11 2.29 7.68
CA ALA A 591 26.02 1.44 6.49
C ALA A 591 27.41 0.97 6.04
N TRP A 592 28.36 1.88 5.88
CA TRP A 592 29.72 1.55 5.44
C TRP A 592 30.44 0.67 6.45
N GLY A 593 30.23 0.90 7.75
CA GLY A 593 30.77 0.05 8.81
C GLY A 593 30.29 -1.39 8.63
N ALA A 594 28.97 -1.59 8.55
CA ALA A 594 28.39 -2.91 8.36
C ALA A 594 28.85 -3.59 7.06
N ILE A 595 28.87 -2.87 5.93
CA ILE A 595 29.27 -3.41 4.63
C ILE A 595 30.75 -3.81 4.63
N ILE A 596 31.65 -2.88 4.99
CA ILE A 596 33.10 -3.10 4.95
C ILE A 596 33.50 -4.18 5.96
N GLY A 597 32.97 -4.12 7.19
CA GLY A 597 33.24 -5.13 8.22
C GLY A 597 32.72 -6.52 7.84
N GLY A 598 31.58 -6.58 7.15
CA GLY A 598 31.00 -7.84 6.67
C GLY A 598 31.88 -8.60 5.68
N VAL A 599 32.86 -7.94 5.06
CA VAL A 599 33.81 -8.56 4.13
C VAL A 599 34.96 -9.28 4.84
N MET A 600 35.29 -8.87 6.08
CA MET A 600 36.46 -9.36 6.81
C MET A 600 36.48 -10.88 6.99
N THR A 601 35.32 -11.49 7.26
CA THR A 601 35.20 -12.92 7.57
C THR A 601 34.13 -13.59 6.71
N LEU A 602 34.06 -14.93 6.79
CA LEU A 602 33.01 -15.71 6.10
C LEU A 602 31.61 -15.56 6.72
N LEU A 603 31.47 -14.88 7.86
CA LEU A 603 30.20 -14.78 8.59
C LEU A 603 29.44 -13.49 8.27
N GLY A 604 30.14 -12.47 7.78
CA GLY A 604 29.58 -11.13 7.62
C GLY A 604 28.59 -10.99 6.48
N GLY A 605 28.58 -11.93 5.54
CA GLY A 605 27.62 -11.93 4.46
C GLY A 605 27.57 -13.24 3.70
N ALA A 606 26.49 -13.39 2.95
CA ALA A 606 26.19 -14.55 2.14
C ALA A 606 27.33 -14.88 1.11
N ARG A 607 27.96 -13.85 0.55
CA ARG A 607 29.00 -13.95 -0.49
C ARG A 607 30.15 -14.91 -0.18
N GLY A 608 30.70 -14.90 1.04
CA GLY A 608 31.92 -15.66 1.37
C GLY A 608 31.71 -17.16 1.37
N PRO A 609 30.70 -17.67 2.11
CA PRO A 609 30.36 -19.08 2.07
C PRO A 609 29.95 -19.57 0.67
N LEU A 610 29.32 -18.72 -0.16
CA LEU A 610 28.98 -19.09 -1.54
C LEU A 610 30.24 -19.27 -2.38
N ALA A 611 31.20 -18.35 -2.25
CA ALA A 611 32.48 -18.45 -2.93
C ALA A 611 33.24 -19.71 -2.52
N LEU A 612 33.19 -20.08 -1.23
CA LEU A 612 33.76 -21.32 -0.72
C LEU A 612 33.08 -22.55 -1.35
N ALA A 613 31.75 -22.56 -1.38
CA ALA A 613 30.95 -23.64 -1.95
C ALA A 613 31.28 -23.87 -3.43
N LEU A 614 31.23 -22.80 -4.22
CA LEU A 614 31.49 -22.84 -5.66
C LEU A 614 32.95 -23.18 -5.97
N SER A 615 33.92 -22.68 -5.20
CA SER A 615 35.32 -23.10 -5.34
C SER A 615 35.46 -24.61 -5.14
N SER A 616 34.87 -25.14 -4.06
CA SER A 616 34.90 -26.57 -3.75
C SER A 616 34.29 -27.40 -4.88
N GLU A 617 33.12 -27.00 -5.35
CA GLU A 617 32.33 -27.79 -6.31
C GLU A 617 32.89 -27.74 -7.73
N LEU A 618 33.43 -26.60 -8.14
CA LEU A 618 33.93 -26.39 -9.50
C LEU A 618 35.38 -26.86 -9.67
N THR A 619 36.17 -26.88 -8.59
CA THR A 619 37.64 -27.08 -8.69
C THR A 619 38.16 -28.23 -7.84
N GLY A 620 37.34 -28.76 -6.92
CA GLY A 620 37.77 -29.70 -5.88
C GLY A 620 38.69 -29.09 -4.81
N LYS A 621 39.02 -27.80 -4.92
CA LYS A 621 39.88 -27.07 -3.98
C LYS A 621 39.05 -26.11 -3.13
N THR A 622 39.43 -26.01 -1.87
CA THR A 622 38.76 -25.17 -0.87
C THR A 622 39.75 -24.19 -0.24
N PHE A 623 39.22 -23.19 0.46
CA PHE A 623 40.00 -22.29 1.30
C PHE A 623 39.50 -22.30 2.73
N SER A 624 40.38 -22.03 3.69
CA SER A 624 40.06 -21.98 5.11
C SER A 624 39.48 -20.63 5.52
N PHE A 625 38.83 -20.61 6.69
CA PHE A 625 38.36 -19.37 7.32
C PHE A 625 39.51 -18.37 7.52
N LEU A 626 40.68 -18.86 7.90
CA LEU A 626 41.88 -18.04 8.09
C LEU A 626 42.40 -17.48 6.77
N GLN A 627 42.44 -18.28 5.69
CA GLN A 627 42.86 -17.82 4.37
C GLN A 627 41.97 -16.68 3.86
N TRP A 628 40.65 -16.82 3.97
CA TRP A 628 39.72 -15.74 3.64
C TRP A 628 40.04 -14.46 4.43
N THR A 629 40.13 -14.61 5.75
CA THR A 629 40.33 -13.48 6.65
C THR A 629 41.64 -12.75 6.36
N LEU A 630 42.74 -13.49 6.17
CA LEU A 630 44.03 -12.91 5.81
C LEU A 630 44.01 -12.25 4.43
N ALA A 631 43.30 -12.82 3.44
CA ALA A 631 43.17 -12.22 2.12
C ALA A 631 42.40 -10.89 2.14
N ALA A 632 41.33 -10.81 2.93
CA ALA A 632 40.47 -9.62 3.03
C ALA A 632 41.05 -8.54 3.97
N PHE A 633 41.80 -8.94 5.00
CA PHE A 633 42.23 -8.06 6.09
C PHE A 633 42.81 -6.70 5.68
N PRO A 634 43.87 -6.62 4.85
CA PRO A 634 44.48 -5.32 4.54
C PRO A 634 43.55 -4.42 3.73
N VAL A 635 42.73 -5.01 2.84
CA VAL A 635 41.76 -4.25 2.03
C VAL A 635 40.68 -3.67 2.93
N VAL A 636 40.11 -4.49 3.82
CA VAL A 636 39.06 -4.07 4.75
C VAL A 636 39.55 -2.98 5.71
N ILE A 637 40.75 -3.13 6.28
CA ILE A 637 41.31 -2.12 7.18
C ILE A 637 41.58 -0.81 6.44
N ALA A 638 42.19 -0.87 5.25
CA ALA A 638 42.44 0.32 4.43
C ALA A 638 41.13 1.02 4.04
N GLU A 639 40.09 0.26 3.68
CA GLU A 639 38.79 0.78 3.31
C GLU A 639 38.05 1.41 4.52
N LEU A 640 38.14 0.81 5.72
CA LEU A 640 37.62 1.41 6.95
C LEU A 640 38.32 2.73 7.29
N LEU A 641 39.64 2.81 7.12
CA LEU A 641 40.41 4.03 7.35
C LEU A 641 40.02 5.13 6.35
N LEU A 642 39.80 4.76 5.08
CA LEU A 642 39.34 5.69 4.05
C LEU A 642 37.90 6.16 4.33
N ALA A 643 36.99 5.26 4.69
CA ALA A 643 35.63 5.59 5.09
C ALA A 643 35.62 6.54 6.30
N ALA A 644 36.43 6.26 7.32
CA ALA A 644 36.60 7.15 8.47
C ALA A 644 37.10 8.54 8.06
N TRP A 645 38.11 8.60 7.18
CA TRP A 645 38.63 9.86 6.67
C TRP A 645 37.58 10.65 5.87
N LEU A 646 36.82 10.00 5.00
CA LEU A 646 35.74 10.61 4.21
C LEU A 646 34.63 11.16 5.12
N LEU A 647 34.20 10.39 6.12
CA LEU A 647 33.18 10.81 7.09
C LEU A 647 33.61 12.05 7.87
N LEU A 648 34.85 12.06 8.37
CA LEU A 648 35.41 13.21 9.09
C LEU A 648 35.56 14.45 8.20
N ARG A 649 35.88 14.26 6.91
CA ARG A 649 35.93 15.34 5.92
C ARG A 649 34.56 15.91 5.58
N MET A 650 33.54 15.04 5.47
CA MET A 650 32.17 15.44 5.16
C MET A 650 31.54 16.31 6.25
N VAL A 651 31.85 16.02 7.51
CA VAL A 651 31.27 16.72 8.67
C VAL A 651 31.96 18.05 8.98
N GLY A 652 33.28 18.14 8.82
CA GLY A 652 34.04 19.32 9.27
C GLY A 652 34.13 19.43 10.81
N LYS A 653 34.28 20.66 11.33
CA LYS A 653 34.19 20.93 12.78
C LYS A 653 32.74 21.32 13.12
N VAL A 654 32.05 20.46 13.86
CA VAL A 654 30.67 20.71 14.33
C VAL A 654 30.65 20.58 15.85
N GLU A 655 30.17 21.63 16.53
CA GLU A 655 29.88 21.61 17.96
C GLU A 655 28.47 21.05 18.17
N LEU A 656 28.38 19.94 18.88
CA LEU A 656 27.13 19.25 19.20
C LEU A 656 27.03 19.07 20.70
N ASN A 657 25.81 19.15 21.24
CA ASN A 657 25.57 18.86 22.65
C ASN A 657 25.61 17.35 22.89
N MET A 658 26.78 16.85 23.29
CA MET A 658 27.02 15.42 23.53
C MET A 658 26.44 14.93 24.85
N ASP A 659 26.16 15.82 25.81
CA ASP A 659 25.60 15.44 27.11
C ASP A 659 24.23 14.79 26.95
N LYS A 660 23.40 15.31 26.03
CA LYS A 660 22.10 14.72 25.68
C LYS A 660 22.24 13.31 25.08
N VAL A 661 23.26 13.11 24.23
CA VAL A 661 23.53 11.80 23.62
C VAL A 661 23.98 10.79 24.69
N SER A 662 24.89 11.19 25.57
CA SER A 662 25.36 10.33 26.66
C SER A 662 24.25 9.99 27.65
N ALA A 663 23.37 10.94 27.97
CA ALA A 663 22.19 10.70 28.80
C ALA A 663 21.23 9.68 28.18
N ASN A 664 20.94 9.84 26.88
CA ASN A 664 20.05 8.94 26.14
C ASN A 664 20.61 7.50 26.03
N ILE A 665 21.91 7.35 25.75
CA ILE A 665 22.57 6.04 25.73
C ILE A 665 22.50 5.39 27.12
N ARG A 666 22.70 6.16 28.19
CA ARG A 666 22.61 5.67 29.57
C ARG A 666 21.19 5.25 29.93
N GLU A 667 20.17 5.99 29.51
CA GLU A 667 18.77 5.61 29.67
C GLU A 667 18.47 4.26 29.01
N LYS A 668 18.91 4.06 27.76
CA LYS A 668 18.76 2.77 27.07
C LYS A 668 19.48 1.62 27.75
N GLN A 669 20.65 1.86 28.33
CA GLN A 669 21.34 0.85 29.13
C GLN A 669 20.53 0.45 30.36
N LEU A 670 19.89 1.42 31.04
CA LEU A 670 19.02 1.15 32.17
C LEU A 670 17.78 0.35 31.76
N GLN A 671 17.17 0.66 30.61
CA GLN A 671 16.03 -0.09 30.07
C GLN A 671 16.40 -1.52 29.65
N THR A 672 17.61 -1.72 29.11
CA THR A 672 18.07 -3.04 28.63
C THR A 672 18.52 -3.96 29.77
N GLY A 673 18.92 -3.39 30.92
CA GLY A 673 19.35 -4.14 32.10
C GLY A 673 20.73 -4.83 31.95
N ALA A 674 21.12 -5.57 32.98
CA ALA A 674 22.39 -6.30 33.01
C ALA A 674 22.35 -7.58 32.13
N MET A 675 23.52 -8.07 31.73
CA MET A 675 23.60 -9.31 30.97
C MET A 675 23.11 -10.49 31.83
N GLY A 676 22.08 -11.19 31.37
CA GLY A 676 21.64 -12.43 31.99
C GLY A 676 22.60 -13.59 31.71
N LEU A 677 22.48 -14.67 32.50
CA LEU A 677 23.28 -15.89 32.35
C LEU A 677 23.21 -16.47 30.92
N ARG A 678 22.03 -16.40 30.28
CA ARG A 678 21.82 -16.88 28.91
C ARG A 678 22.60 -16.08 27.87
N SER A 679 22.62 -14.75 27.99
CA SER A 679 23.37 -13.88 27.08
C SER A 679 24.88 -14.09 27.21
N TRP A 680 25.36 -14.31 28.44
CA TRP A 680 26.76 -14.65 28.68
C TRP A 680 27.13 -16.03 28.13
N ALA A 681 26.31 -17.05 28.37
CA ALA A 681 26.51 -18.38 27.81
C ALA A 681 26.52 -18.37 26.28
N MET A 682 25.66 -17.56 25.64
CA MET A 682 25.67 -17.34 24.20
C MET A 682 27.00 -16.71 23.73
N ALA A 683 27.50 -15.69 24.44
CA ALA A 683 28.77 -15.05 24.09
C ALA A 683 29.93 -16.05 24.14
N VAL A 684 30.01 -16.86 25.20
CA VAL A 684 31.04 -17.91 25.35
C VAL A 684 30.93 -18.94 24.22
N LEU A 685 29.72 -19.41 23.91
CA LEU A 685 29.49 -20.36 22.82
C LEU A 685 30.03 -19.81 21.49
N VAL A 686 29.65 -18.58 21.13
CA VAL A 686 30.10 -17.95 19.88
C VAL A 686 31.62 -17.79 19.83
N ILE A 687 32.25 -17.36 20.94
CA ILE A 687 33.72 -17.23 21.01
C ILE A 687 34.40 -18.59 20.79
N ILE A 688 33.90 -19.64 21.44
CA ILE A 688 34.43 -21.01 21.26
C ILE A 688 34.24 -21.47 19.80
N THR A 689 33.08 -21.22 19.20
CA THR A 689 32.80 -21.56 17.80
C THR A 689 33.75 -20.85 16.84
N VAL A 690 33.98 -19.55 17.02
CA VAL A 690 34.89 -18.76 16.17
C VAL A 690 36.34 -19.23 16.32
N ILE A 691 36.81 -19.48 17.55
CA ILE A 691 38.15 -20.04 17.78
C ILE A 691 38.27 -21.42 17.11
N SER A 692 37.23 -22.25 17.20
CA SER A 692 37.20 -23.57 16.56
C SER A 692 37.30 -23.45 15.04
N TRP A 693 36.61 -22.50 14.41
CA TRP A 693 36.77 -22.22 12.98
C TRP A 693 38.16 -21.68 12.63
N MET A 694 38.80 -20.90 13.48
CA MET A 694 40.17 -20.41 13.22
C MET A 694 41.22 -21.52 13.30
N VAL A 695 41.09 -22.43 14.26
CA VAL A 695 42.08 -23.50 14.53
C VAL A 695 41.86 -24.73 13.65
N ALA A 696 40.60 -25.13 13.45
CA ALA A 696 40.22 -26.38 12.78
C ALA A 696 39.46 -26.16 11.45
N GLY A 697 39.39 -24.94 10.93
CA GLY A 697 38.51 -24.53 9.82
C GLY A 697 38.91 -24.96 8.42
N HIS A 698 39.12 -26.26 8.20
CA HIS A 698 39.06 -26.85 6.86
C HIS A 698 37.59 -26.98 6.42
N ALA A 699 37.31 -26.87 5.11
CA ALA A 699 35.96 -26.74 4.58
C ALA A 699 34.98 -27.84 5.02
N SER A 700 35.44 -29.09 5.17
CA SER A 700 34.63 -30.21 5.63
C SER A 700 34.25 -30.12 7.12
N MET A 701 35.04 -29.44 7.95
CA MET A 701 34.83 -29.34 9.39
C MET A 701 34.07 -28.06 9.78
N LEU A 702 34.11 -27.01 8.95
CA LEU A 702 33.39 -25.75 9.18
C LEU A 702 31.89 -25.99 9.42
N ALA A 703 31.27 -26.80 8.54
CA ALA A 703 29.86 -27.15 8.62
C ALA A 703 29.53 -27.92 9.90
N SER A 704 30.34 -28.93 10.23
CA SER A 704 30.15 -29.72 11.45
C SER A 704 30.28 -28.89 12.72
N ILE A 705 31.27 -28.00 12.79
CA ILE A 705 31.45 -27.08 13.93
C ILE A 705 30.22 -26.17 14.09
N ALA A 706 29.68 -25.65 12.99
CA ALA A 706 28.49 -24.81 13.01
C ALA A 706 27.27 -25.58 13.54
N LEU A 707 27.02 -26.79 13.01
CA LEU A 707 25.88 -27.62 13.41
C LEU A 707 26.00 -28.10 14.87
N VAL A 708 27.19 -28.51 15.32
CA VAL A 708 27.42 -28.87 16.73
C VAL A 708 27.16 -27.67 17.64
N SER A 709 27.60 -26.47 17.24
CA SER A 709 27.35 -25.26 18.01
C SER A 709 25.86 -24.94 18.12
N VAL A 710 25.07 -25.18 17.05
CA VAL A 710 23.61 -25.07 17.09
C VAL A 710 23.00 -26.10 18.05
N VAL A 711 23.45 -27.36 18.00
CA VAL A 711 22.97 -28.39 18.94
C VAL A 711 23.27 -28.01 20.39
N VAL A 712 24.48 -27.51 20.68
CA VAL A 712 24.87 -27.02 22.01
C VAL A 712 24.01 -25.83 22.44
N MET A 713 23.73 -24.89 21.53
CA MET A 713 22.85 -23.74 21.77
C MET A 713 21.45 -24.16 22.26
N PHE A 714 20.87 -25.19 21.61
CA PHE A 714 19.57 -25.76 22.00
C PHE A 714 19.66 -26.61 23.28
N ALA A 715 20.71 -27.41 23.44
CA ALA A 715 20.93 -28.22 24.64
C ALA A 715 21.04 -27.35 25.91
N LEU A 716 21.67 -26.19 25.80
CA LEU A 716 21.77 -25.18 26.85
C LEU A 716 20.49 -24.34 27.02
N ARG A 717 19.44 -24.59 26.23
CA ARG A 717 18.15 -23.87 26.22
C ARG A 717 18.32 -22.36 26.10
N LEU A 718 19.23 -21.92 25.22
CA LEU A 718 19.50 -20.50 25.01
C LEU A 718 18.44 -19.84 24.11
N VAL A 719 17.81 -20.62 23.22
CA VAL A 719 16.90 -20.15 22.16
C VAL A 719 15.84 -21.22 21.86
N ASP A 720 14.64 -20.81 21.42
CA ASP A 720 13.58 -21.71 20.97
C ASP A 720 13.58 -21.88 19.43
N TRP A 721 13.04 -22.99 18.92
CA TRP A 721 13.02 -23.25 17.47
C TRP A 721 12.25 -22.17 16.68
N ALA A 722 11.14 -21.70 17.24
CA ALA A 722 10.34 -20.64 16.63
C ALA A 722 11.13 -19.32 16.47
N ASP A 723 12.10 -19.05 17.34
CA ASP A 723 12.96 -17.86 17.21
C ASP A 723 13.92 -18.02 16.04
N ILE A 724 14.46 -19.22 15.82
CA ILE A 724 15.33 -19.53 14.68
C ILE A 724 14.57 -19.41 13.36
N GLU A 725 13.38 -20.01 13.27
CA GLU A 725 12.57 -20.01 12.05
C GLU A 725 12.26 -18.60 11.55
N ARG A 726 12.03 -17.66 12.48
CA ARG A 726 11.72 -16.25 12.17
C ARG A 726 12.92 -15.43 11.70
N HIS A 727 14.13 -15.75 12.17
CA HIS A 727 15.32 -14.92 11.92
C HIS A 727 16.25 -15.50 10.85
N VAL A 728 16.19 -16.80 10.59
CA VAL A 728 17.01 -17.43 9.54
C VAL A 728 16.42 -17.11 8.17
N ASN A 729 17.27 -16.61 7.26
CA ASN A 729 16.89 -16.36 5.88
C ASN A 729 16.98 -17.65 5.04
N TRP A 730 15.91 -18.43 5.05
CA TRP A 730 15.79 -19.67 4.26
C TRP A 730 15.97 -19.43 2.76
N GLY A 731 15.57 -18.25 2.26
CA GLY A 731 15.73 -17.88 0.85
C GLY A 731 17.19 -17.88 0.41
N VAL A 732 18.10 -17.39 1.25
CA VAL A 732 19.55 -17.40 0.98
C VAL A 732 20.04 -18.85 0.84
N ILE A 733 19.62 -19.75 1.72
CA ILE A 733 20.04 -21.17 1.67
C ILE A 733 19.57 -21.83 0.36
N LEU A 734 18.30 -21.62 -0.01
CA LEU A 734 17.73 -22.13 -1.26
C LEU A 734 18.42 -21.56 -2.50
N MET A 735 18.78 -20.27 -2.44
CA MET A 735 19.47 -19.59 -3.53
C MET A 735 20.82 -20.25 -3.85
N TYR A 736 21.55 -20.71 -2.82
CA TYR A 736 22.89 -21.27 -2.97
C TYR A 736 22.86 -22.63 -3.62
N GLY A 737 21.95 -23.50 -3.16
CA GLY A 737 21.77 -24.80 -3.78
C GLY A 737 21.56 -24.67 -5.29
N GLY A 738 20.73 -23.72 -5.72
CA GLY A 738 20.52 -23.49 -7.14
C GLY A 738 21.68 -22.81 -7.86
N ALA A 739 22.36 -21.84 -7.23
CA ALA A 739 23.56 -21.25 -7.81
C ALA A 739 24.69 -22.27 -8.03
N ILE A 740 24.89 -23.17 -7.05
CA ILE A 740 25.85 -24.27 -7.14
C ILE A 740 25.43 -25.24 -8.25
N ALA A 741 24.15 -25.62 -8.32
CA ALA A 741 23.65 -26.49 -9.37
C ALA A 741 23.85 -25.91 -10.78
N ILE A 742 23.52 -24.63 -10.97
CA ILE A 742 23.72 -23.94 -12.25
C ILE A 742 25.21 -23.84 -12.58
N GLY A 743 26.05 -23.39 -11.64
CA GLY A 743 27.49 -23.28 -11.87
C GLY A 743 28.13 -24.64 -12.19
N LYS A 744 27.76 -25.69 -11.45
CA LYS A 744 28.24 -27.06 -11.68
C LYS A 744 27.80 -27.59 -13.04
N SER A 745 26.57 -27.27 -13.47
CA SER A 745 26.10 -27.64 -14.82
C SER A 745 26.93 -27.02 -15.94
N LEU A 746 27.39 -25.78 -15.79
CA LEU A 746 28.27 -25.15 -16.78
C LEU A 746 29.63 -25.85 -16.86
N SER A 747 30.17 -26.25 -15.71
CA SER A 747 31.45 -26.96 -15.64
C SER A 747 31.36 -28.37 -16.20
N ASP A 748 30.37 -29.15 -15.79
CA ASP A 748 30.24 -30.58 -16.15
C ASP A 748 29.90 -30.78 -17.63
N THR A 749 29.26 -29.80 -18.26
CA THR A 749 28.87 -29.85 -19.69
C THR A 749 29.93 -29.28 -20.64
N GLY A 750 31.00 -28.67 -20.10
CA GLY A 750 32.03 -27.96 -20.89
C GLY A 750 31.61 -26.55 -21.34
N ALA A 751 30.40 -26.11 -21.03
CA ALA A 751 29.89 -24.78 -21.37
C ALA A 751 30.73 -23.64 -20.78
N ALA A 752 31.27 -23.83 -19.58
CA ALA A 752 32.08 -22.82 -18.92
C ALA A 752 33.40 -22.54 -19.65
N LEU A 753 34.02 -23.57 -20.22
CA LEU A 753 35.24 -23.44 -21.04
C LEU A 753 34.92 -22.74 -22.36
N TRP A 754 33.84 -23.13 -23.03
CA TRP A 754 33.39 -22.50 -24.27
C TRP A 754 33.10 -21.01 -24.10
N LEU A 755 32.46 -20.61 -22.98
CA LEU A 755 32.24 -19.21 -22.64
C LEU A 755 33.56 -18.46 -22.42
N ALA A 756 34.53 -19.07 -21.75
CA ALA A 756 35.83 -18.47 -21.50
C ALA A 756 36.58 -18.17 -22.81
N GLU A 757 36.58 -19.12 -23.75
CA GLU A 757 37.22 -18.99 -25.07
C GLU A 757 36.49 -17.97 -25.97
N SER A 758 35.16 -17.85 -25.83
CA SER A 758 34.35 -16.98 -26.68
C SER A 758 34.33 -15.51 -26.21
N LEU A 759 34.48 -15.25 -24.90
CA LEU A 759 34.29 -13.92 -24.32
C LEU A 759 35.60 -13.16 -24.08
N ILE A 760 36.75 -13.83 -24.04
CA ILE A 760 38.03 -13.20 -23.72
C ILE A 760 38.85 -12.93 -24.97
N PRO A 761 39.26 -11.67 -25.23
CA PRO A 761 40.28 -11.38 -26.23
C PRO A 761 41.59 -12.03 -25.81
N GLY A 762 42.21 -12.85 -26.69
CA GLY A 762 43.39 -13.67 -26.38
C GLY A 762 44.62 -12.92 -25.82
N ASP A 763 44.63 -11.59 -25.91
CA ASP A 763 45.74 -10.73 -25.45
C ASP A 763 45.58 -10.24 -24.00
N LEU A 764 44.41 -10.40 -23.36
CA LEU A 764 44.15 -9.89 -22.01
C LEU A 764 44.57 -10.91 -20.94
N LEU A 765 45.87 -11.01 -20.67
CA LEU A 765 46.45 -11.90 -19.65
C LEU A 765 47.00 -11.13 -18.43
N GLY A 766 47.24 -11.84 -17.33
CA GLY A 766 47.84 -11.29 -16.12
C GLY A 766 46.97 -10.26 -15.39
N LEU A 767 47.55 -9.12 -14.99
CA LEU A 767 46.85 -8.10 -14.20
C LEU A 767 45.64 -7.47 -14.92
N GLY A 768 45.63 -7.46 -16.27
CA GLY A 768 44.50 -6.94 -17.04
C GLY A 768 43.22 -7.76 -16.86
N LEU A 769 43.34 -9.09 -16.83
CA LEU A 769 42.21 -9.99 -16.59
C LEU A 769 41.71 -9.88 -15.14
N ILE A 770 42.62 -9.77 -14.17
CA ILE A 770 42.26 -9.56 -12.76
C ILE A 770 41.48 -8.25 -12.60
N ALA A 771 41.95 -7.16 -13.20
CA ALA A 771 41.26 -5.88 -13.20
C ALA A 771 39.86 -5.98 -13.81
N LEU A 772 39.71 -6.68 -14.94
CA LEU A 772 38.40 -6.91 -15.56
C LEU A 772 37.45 -7.67 -14.63
N LEU A 773 37.92 -8.75 -14.01
CA LEU A 773 37.11 -9.55 -13.08
C LEU A 773 36.66 -8.74 -11.86
N ILE A 774 37.54 -7.91 -11.29
CA ILE A 774 37.18 -6.98 -10.20
C ILE A 774 36.12 -5.99 -10.67
N LEU A 775 36.31 -5.35 -11.82
CA LEU A 775 35.40 -4.34 -12.34
C LEU A 775 34.01 -4.91 -12.62
N VAL A 776 33.95 -6.09 -13.24
CA VAL A 776 32.69 -6.81 -13.49
C VAL A 776 32.02 -7.15 -12.17
N THR A 777 32.75 -7.66 -11.18
CA THR A 777 32.18 -8.00 -9.87
C THR A 777 31.61 -6.77 -9.15
N LEU A 778 32.33 -5.65 -9.18
CA LEU A 778 31.87 -4.39 -8.60
C LEU A 778 30.62 -3.85 -9.30
N LEU A 779 30.56 -3.93 -10.63
CA LEU A 779 29.38 -3.50 -11.38
C LEU A 779 28.15 -4.34 -11.04
N PHE A 780 28.31 -5.66 -11.00
CA PHE A 780 27.23 -6.59 -10.66
C PHE A 780 26.75 -6.36 -9.24
N THR A 781 27.65 -6.27 -8.26
CA THR A 781 27.25 -6.14 -6.85
C THR A 781 26.55 -4.81 -6.53
N GLU A 782 26.73 -3.78 -7.34
CA GLU A 782 25.97 -2.53 -7.20
C GLU A 782 24.56 -2.64 -7.78
N GLY A 783 24.37 -3.47 -8.81
CA GLY A 783 23.09 -3.67 -9.48
C GLY A 783 22.21 -4.79 -8.90
N MET A 784 22.78 -5.71 -8.11
CA MET A 784 22.05 -6.84 -7.51
C MET A 784 22.61 -7.22 -6.14
N SER A 785 22.04 -8.24 -5.49
CA SER A 785 22.59 -8.67 -4.19
C SER A 785 24.01 -9.23 -4.30
N ASN A 786 24.83 -8.97 -3.28
CA ASN A 786 26.21 -9.47 -3.15
C ASN A 786 26.34 -10.98 -3.45
N ALA A 787 25.38 -11.79 -2.99
CA ALA A 787 25.42 -13.23 -3.20
C ALA A 787 25.01 -13.62 -4.62
N ALA A 788 24.08 -12.90 -5.24
CA ALA A 788 23.76 -13.08 -6.66
C ALA A 788 24.96 -12.71 -7.56
N ALA A 789 25.71 -11.65 -7.21
CA ALA A 789 26.94 -11.30 -7.93
C ALA A 789 27.97 -12.44 -7.91
N VAL A 790 28.20 -13.08 -6.76
CA VAL A 790 29.07 -14.27 -6.67
C VAL A 790 28.50 -15.45 -7.48
N ALA A 791 27.19 -15.73 -7.35
CA ALA A 791 26.52 -16.81 -8.08
C ALA A 791 26.65 -16.68 -9.60
N VAL A 792 26.67 -15.45 -10.12
CA VAL A 792 26.79 -15.14 -11.54
C VAL A 792 28.23 -15.13 -12.00
N VAL A 793 29.09 -14.36 -11.31
CA VAL A 793 30.44 -14.05 -11.82
C VAL A 793 31.38 -15.23 -11.60
N LEU A 794 31.27 -15.93 -10.46
CA LEU A 794 32.26 -16.92 -10.07
C LEU A 794 32.29 -18.17 -10.97
N PRO A 795 31.15 -18.78 -11.39
CA PRO A 795 31.16 -19.91 -12.31
C PRO A 795 31.79 -19.61 -13.68
N ILE A 796 31.85 -18.33 -14.07
CA ILE A 796 32.51 -17.88 -15.29
C ILE A 796 33.99 -17.55 -15.01
N ALA A 797 34.27 -16.85 -13.91
CA ALA A 797 35.60 -16.38 -13.57
C ALA A 797 36.60 -17.51 -13.28
N ILE A 798 36.17 -18.60 -12.63
CA ILE A 798 37.06 -19.74 -12.30
C ILE A 798 37.61 -20.42 -13.57
N PRO A 799 36.78 -20.89 -14.53
CA PRO A 799 37.26 -21.49 -15.77
C PRO A 799 38.17 -20.56 -16.56
N ILE A 800 37.79 -19.29 -16.67
CA ILE A 800 38.58 -18.21 -17.28
C ILE A 800 39.97 -18.10 -16.62
N GLY A 801 40.00 -18.05 -15.29
CA GLY A 801 41.23 -17.94 -14.53
C GLY A 801 42.13 -19.16 -14.74
N ILE A 802 41.57 -20.37 -14.71
CA ILE A 802 42.31 -21.61 -14.96
C ILE A 802 42.92 -21.60 -16.36
N HIS A 803 42.15 -21.19 -17.38
CA HIS A 803 42.64 -21.09 -18.75
C HIS A 803 43.78 -20.06 -18.89
N ALA A 804 43.69 -18.95 -18.15
CA ALA A 804 44.75 -17.93 -18.06
C ALA A 804 45.95 -18.34 -17.18
N GLY A 805 45.98 -19.57 -16.67
CA GLY A 805 47.05 -20.09 -15.81
C GLY A 805 46.98 -19.65 -14.34
N PHE A 806 45.88 -19.04 -13.91
CA PHE A 806 45.70 -18.61 -12.53
C PHE A 806 45.33 -19.76 -11.60
N ASN A 807 45.72 -19.62 -10.33
CA ASN A 807 45.26 -20.52 -9.30
C ASN A 807 43.75 -20.25 -9.00
N PRO A 808 42.88 -21.26 -9.08
CA PRO A 808 41.43 -21.07 -8.95
C PRO A 808 40.98 -20.60 -7.56
N VAL A 809 41.71 -20.94 -6.50
CA VAL A 809 41.35 -20.54 -5.13
C VAL A 809 41.48 -19.01 -4.93
N PRO A 810 42.62 -18.37 -5.27
CA PRO A 810 42.73 -16.92 -5.34
C PRO A 810 41.65 -16.24 -6.20
N VAL A 811 41.24 -16.82 -7.33
CA VAL A 811 40.14 -16.28 -8.14
C VAL A 811 38.82 -16.30 -7.37
N ALA A 812 38.51 -17.39 -6.66
CA ALA A 812 37.31 -17.45 -5.82
C ALA A 812 37.32 -16.45 -4.66
N LEU A 813 38.47 -16.27 -4.00
CA LEU A 813 38.66 -15.25 -2.98
C LEU A 813 38.44 -13.85 -3.55
N LEU A 814 38.98 -13.57 -4.75
CA LEU A 814 38.88 -12.27 -5.40
C LEU A 814 37.42 -11.88 -5.63
N ILE A 815 36.65 -12.73 -6.30
CA ILE A 815 35.24 -12.47 -6.62
C ILE A 815 34.41 -12.40 -5.32
N GLY A 816 34.63 -13.33 -4.38
CA GLY A 816 33.90 -13.37 -3.12
C GLY A 816 34.10 -12.10 -2.27
N ILE A 817 35.33 -11.60 -2.18
CA ILE A 817 35.67 -10.40 -1.41
C ILE A 817 35.12 -9.16 -2.12
N MET A 818 35.34 -9.04 -3.44
CA MET A 818 34.90 -7.86 -4.21
C MET A 818 33.39 -7.73 -4.31
N ALA A 819 32.66 -8.85 -4.34
CA ALA A 819 31.19 -8.82 -4.28
C ALA A 819 30.64 -8.22 -2.99
N GLY A 820 31.48 -7.96 -1.98
CA GLY A 820 31.07 -7.30 -0.74
C GLY A 820 31.20 -5.78 -0.71
N PHE A 821 31.87 -5.17 -1.69
CA PHE A 821 32.16 -3.74 -1.69
C PHE A 821 31.16 -2.96 -2.56
N ALA A 822 29.89 -2.95 -2.15
CA ALA A 822 28.83 -2.22 -2.83
C ALA A 822 28.38 -1.00 -1.99
N PHE A 823 28.63 0.21 -2.52
CA PHE A 823 28.52 1.47 -1.77
C PHE A 823 27.66 2.53 -2.47
N MET A 824 27.45 2.44 -3.79
CA MET A 824 26.92 3.53 -4.60
C MET A 824 25.40 3.60 -4.59
N LEU A 825 24.71 2.46 -4.75
CA LEU A 825 23.27 2.43 -4.97
C LEU A 825 22.48 2.00 -3.72
N PRO A 826 21.27 2.56 -3.48
CA PRO A 826 20.43 2.13 -2.35
C PRO A 826 20.06 0.64 -2.42
N MET A 827 19.88 0.11 -3.62
CA MET A 827 19.41 -1.26 -3.85
C MET A 827 20.52 -2.31 -3.76
N SER A 828 21.80 -1.91 -3.67
CA SER A 828 22.92 -2.85 -3.72
C SER A 828 23.03 -3.71 -2.46
N THR A 829 22.76 -3.13 -1.29
CA THR A 829 22.79 -3.85 -0.02
C THR A 829 21.68 -3.40 0.93
N PRO A 830 21.18 -4.29 1.83
CA PRO A 830 20.20 -3.90 2.84
C PRO A 830 20.63 -2.72 3.74
N PRO A 831 21.91 -2.63 4.20
CA PRO A 831 22.40 -1.43 4.89
C PRO A 831 22.15 -0.13 4.11
N ASN A 832 22.47 -0.10 2.81
CA ASN A 832 22.26 1.06 1.94
C ASN A 832 20.76 1.40 1.78
N ALA A 833 19.92 0.38 1.59
CA ALA A 833 18.47 0.56 1.48
C ALA A 833 17.85 1.11 2.78
N MET A 834 18.28 0.59 3.94
CA MET A 834 17.81 1.01 5.27
C MET A 834 18.14 2.49 5.53
N ILE A 835 19.36 2.93 5.21
CA ILE A 835 19.73 4.33 5.44
C ILE A 835 19.07 5.28 4.44
N PHE A 836 18.81 4.83 3.21
CA PHE A 836 18.05 5.61 2.24
C PHE A 836 16.59 5.78 2.68
N GLY A 837 15.97 4.71 3.20
CA GLY A 837 14.61 4.71 3.76
C GLY A 837 14.42 5.62 4.97
N SER A 838 15.50 6.01 5.66
CA SER A 838 15.45 6.98 6.78
C SER A 838 15.01 8.39 6.35
N GLY A 839 15.14 8.73 5.07
CA GLY A 839 14.85 10.07 4.52
C GLY A 839 15.91 11.14 4.84
N TYR A 840 17.04 10.78 5.47
CA TYR A 840 18.16 11.70 5.74
C TYR A 840 19.23 11.70 4.65
N VAL A 841 19.37 10.58 3.93
CA VAL A 841 20.39 10.35 2.90
C VAL A 841 19.75 10.40 1.52
N THR A 842 20.42 11.03 0.55
CA THR A 842 19.94 11.12 -0.84
C THR A 842 20.74 10.20 -1.77
N ALA A 843 20.11 9.73 -2.86
CA ALA A 843 20.78 8.88 -3.84
C ALA A 843 22.01 9.58 -4.46
N GLY A 844 21.93 10.89 -4.71
CA GLY A 844 23.06 11.67 -5.24
C GLY A 844 24.26 11.70 -4.28
N THR A 845 24.02 11.83 -2.97
CA THR A 845 25.10 11.75 -1.97
C THR A 845 25.69 10.35 -1.86
N MET A 846 24.86 9.29 -1.94
CA MET A 846 25.33 7.91 -1.93
C MET A 846 26.22 7.61 -3.14
N LEU A 847 25.79 8.01 -4.34
CA LEU A 847 26.58 7.81 -5.56
C LEU A 847 27.92 8.53 -5.47
N ARG A 848 27.93 9.80 -5.05
CA ARG A 848 29.15 10.62 -5.00
C ARG A 848 30.20 10.07 -4.04
N TYR A 849 29.81 9.71 -2.82
CA TYR A 849 30.76 9.19 -1.82
C TYR A 849 31.02 7.70 -1.98
N GLY A 850 30.00 6.92 -2.32
CA GLY A 850 30.11 5.50 -2.60
C GLY A 850 31.03 5.22 -3.78
N MET A 851 31.01 6.03 -4.84
CA MET A 851 31.91 5.87 -5.98
C MET A 851 33.39 6.00 -5.56
N VAL A 852 33.71 6.86 -4.59
CA VAL A 852 35.08 6.97 -4.07
C VAL A 852 35.50 5.67 -3.39
N LEU A 853 34.63 5.07 -2.58
CA LEU A 853 34.87 3.79 -1.91
C LEU A 853 34.92 2.61 -2.91
N SER A 854 34.05 2.59 -3.92
CA SER A 854 34.08 1.53 -4.94
C SER A 854 35.37 1.61 -5.77
N ILE A 855 35.83 2.81 -6.15
CA ILE A 855 37.12 2.98 -6.86
C ILE A 855 38.31 2.63 -5.96
N SER A 856 38.29 3.01 -4.68
CA SER A 856 39.37 2.63 -3.76
C SER A 856 39.41 1.12 -3.54
N SER A 857 38.27 0.46 -3.37
CA SER A 857 38.22 -1.00 -3.21
C SER A 857 38.83 -1.73 -4.41
N PHE A 858 38.60 -1.23 -5.64
CA PHE A 858 39.27 -1.73 -6.84
C PHE A 858 40.80 -1.59 -6.75
N VAL A 859 41.29 -0.39 -6.42
CA VAL A 859 42.74 -0.10 -6.35
C VAL A 859 43.40 -0.90 -5.23
N LEU A 860 42.78 -0.95 -4.05
CA LEU A 860 43.26 -1.67 -2.89
C LEU A 860 43.27 -3.18 -3.12
N MET A 861 42.28 -3.72 -3.81
CA MET A 861 42.28 -5.14 -4.18
C MET A 861 43.39 -5.46 -5.18
N MET A 862 43.57 -4.64 -6.23
CA MET A 862 44.69 -4.80 -7.17
C MET A 862 46.04 -4.77 -6.45
N ALA A 863 46.21 -3.84 -5.50
CA ALA A 863 47.39 -3.75 -4.64
C ALA A 863 47.57 -5.00 -3.76
N ALA A 864 46.49 -5.49 -3.13
CA ALA A 864 46.53 -6.68 -2.28
C ALA A 864 46.91 -7.94 -3.07
N VAL A 865 46.32 -8.13 -4.25
CA VAL A 865 46.64 -9.27 -5.12
C VAL A 865 48.10 -9.23 -5.58
N LYS A 866 48.63 -8.05 -5.91
CA LYS A 866 50.01 -7.89 -6.39
C LYS A 866 51.06 -8.04 -5.28
N TRP A 867 50.81 -7.47 -4.09
CA TRP A 867 51.84 -7.34 -3.05
C TRP A 867 51.56 -8.17 -1.79
N TRP A 868 50.31 -8.25 -1.34
CA TRP A 868 49.98 -8.94 -0.08
C TRP A 868 49.80 -10.45 -0.27
N TRP A 869 49.06 -10.85 -1.29
CA TRP A 869 48.71 -12.25 -1.52
C TRP A 869 49.92 -13.16 -1.75
N PRO A 870 50.98 -12.74 -2.48
CA PRO A 870 52.21 -13.53 -2.57
C PRO A 870 52.91 -13.74 -1.22
N LEU A 871 52.89 -12.75 -0.32
CA LEU A 871 53.55 -12.83 1.00
C LEU A 871 52.91 -13.87 1.92
N ILE A 872 51.61 -14.08 1.78
CA ILE A 872 50.84 -15.06 2.55
C ILE A 872 50.65 -16.40 1.80
N GLY A 873 51.40 -16.61 0.71
CA GLY A 873 51.41 -17.87 -0.04
C GLY A 873 50.19 -18.09 -0.94
N MET A 874 49.43 -17.05 -1.28
CA MET A 874 48.24 -17.09 -2.13
C MET A 874 48.45 -16.40 -3.47
N SER A 875 49.56 -16.69 -4.16
CA SER A 875 49.86 -16.07 -5.46
C SER A 875 48.83 -16.48 -6.53
N MET A 876 48.43 -15.50 -7.35
CA MET A 876 47.55 -15.71 -8.52
C MET A 876 48.25 -16.48 -9.65
N GLY A 877 49.57 -16.71 -9.59
CA GLY A 877 50.36 -17.28 -10.70
C GLY A 877 50.79 -16.24 -11.74
N VAL A 878 50.64 -14.94 -11.46
CA VAL A 878 51.18 -13.86 -12.29
C VAL A 878 52.68 -13.76 -11.99
N GLY A 879 53.51 -14.17 -12.96
CA GLY A 879 54.97 -14.08 -12.90
C GLY A 879 55.48 -12.64 -12.90
#